data_AF-A0A8H2XUB2-F1
#
_entry.id   AF-A0A8H2XUB2-F1
#
_cell.length_a   1.000
_cell.length_b   1.000
_cell.length_c   1.000
_cell.angle_alpha   90.00
_cell.angle_beta   90.00
_cell.angle_gamma   90.00
#
_symmetry.space_group_name_H-M   'P 1'
#
loop_
_entity.id
_entity.type
_entity.pdbx_description
1 polymer ?
#
loop_
_entity_poly.entity_id
_entity_poly.type
_entity_poly.pdbx_seq_one_letter_code
_entity_poly.pdbx_strand_id
1 'polypeptide(L)'
;MSSFIRFAGAVALVLSLGLIVSAIPIAHIHLKPATGTDVVSRLFIKLCVEGQLEAKLKALLLCANIDDLKIKIAVVIALLKGCADDLIKLGAGVVVDADAKVSLVACIASIITLCVQVFATISLKFGLAICAELDDCLRVLVATLGVCVEGIPILIAKALASATVGVMTQIQLKACLSVLGFARLANAKGKAKEIKKIKDEEIDDRMLLDETSVEPGVKTMINMKSELEPKTESEYAQSEDEEPEYRVPPPKRPRISIKPAKGQAPRKQVRGKQGGLAGLVNMPIDIFTEIATHLLPIDIISLSRANKLFRSLLMGRSSSHIWHGAMRNIRGLPPCPEDLSEPHFLSLLFSKNCTMCGQPVRCRMDEILRVRLCTQCRQDQLVPLTSLIIEIRCLVHHSSKIVPSKRRWGPDTDYALKTEAREIEQKYLELKDSQDPLTLATWELDRKTAIGKRLREAIVIQDFLDTVDSDREQELRELKNARRRDIENRLVELGWDKKDMQFTYYFPARKDCPIWANIRPKLIPILQANREARLQKEKSERQSARKARLANLLSEIKKSQAPVLDIDVRAPTDPRESSSNPEEPSNVSPGAGPSNGVAEAQPLNNATDISINASQSTPASGSVVPVVRPIFHTTLLGIFPDIMDALEWPMVKALFENDTSVSVMEQNFVACRSEIDAAIAGWKSSTHDRMAEMLRQDQDIEGELLTPRLIVQKEDSDPFANLSDDLKLLLRADSLFTSTSQNISSRKELTSYDMAVTRFGYRLAFKDGIMARPYKPPVELSRIRVCSEARQVAQVLLVHMGLENVSITELKSIGRGFACGRCHDSRMKTWEELVSHFVEAKEIAARVQGHAGKLEVLKITHKDVHDPAMFPDRPLVKYTPSQIGNPIRTCTICSNDPITQDVRGPEENILKHLRDVHEITDPKLGTHYSNSNLPYPYAFDPTWHFDFDLDAGLFFTPFGDSDSESMDPFWDGDFW
;
A
#
# COMPACT_ATOMS: atom_id res chain seq x y z
N MET A 1 17.62 -30.17 48.92
CA MET A 1 18.34 -29.43 47.87
C MET A 1 18.32 -27.96 48.24
N SER A 2 19.29 -27.55 49.05
CA SER A 2 19.60 -26.15 49.31
C SER A 2 20.77 -25.79 48.39
N SER A 3 20.84 -24.51 47.97
CA SER A 3 22.00 -23.87 47.33
C SER A 3 22.05 -23.62 45.81
N PHE A 4 20.93 -23.66 45.05
CA PHE A 4 20.99 -23.23 43.62
C PHE A 4 19.97 -22.17 43.17
N ILE A 5 18.92 -21.90 43.95
CA ILE A 5 17.88 -20.92 43.54
C ILE A 5 18.40 -19.46 43.59
N ARG A 6 19.47 -19.18 44.33
CA ARG A 6 20.14 -17.87 44.24
C ARG A 6 20.96 -17.70 42.95
N PHE A 7 21.34 -18.79 42.29
CA PHE A 7 22.02 -18.74 41.00
C PHE A 7 21.04 -18.78 39.83
N ALA A 8 19.85 -19.37 39.95
CA ALA A 8 18.81 -19.18 38.93
C ALA A 8 18.32 -17.72 38.88
N GLY A 9 18.22 -17.05 40.05
CA GLY A 9 17.98 -15.60 40.12
C GLY A 9 19.15 -14.76 39.63
N ALA A 10 20.39 -15.13 39.93
CA ALA A 10 21.58 -14.44 39.41
C ALA A 10 21.86 -14.74 37.93
N VAL A 11 21.47 -15.91 37.40
CA VAL A 11 21.55 -16.28 35.98
C VAL A 11 20.41 -15.62 35.21
N ALA A 12 19.22 -15.43 35.80
CA ALA A 12 18.20 -14.55 35.25
C ALA A 12 18.64 -13.07 35.28
N LEU A 13 19.37 -12.64 36.32
CA LEU A 13 20.00 -11.32 36.39
C LEU A 13 21.16 -11.19 35.39
N VAL A 14 21.96 -12.23 35.16
CA VAL A 14 23.08 -12.30 34.21
C VAL A 14 22.60 -12.52 32.78
N LEU A 15 21.42 -13.10 32.56
CA LEU A 15 20.74 -13.16 31.26
C LEU A 15 20.05 -11.84 30.93
N SER A 16 19.50 -11.13 31.92
CA SER A 16 19.03 -9.74 31.74
C SER A 16 20.18 -8.72 31.63
N LEU A 17 21.33 -8.98 32.28
CA LEU A 17 22.60 -8.30 32.04
C LEU A 17 23.35 -8.87 30.81
N GLY A 18 22.91 -9.97 30.21
CA GLY A 18 23.55 -10.59 29.04
C GLY A 18 23.44 -9.70 27.81
N LEU A 19 22.38 -8.88 27.76
CA LEU A 19 22.18 -7.78 26.80
C LEU A 19 23.06 -6.55 27.11
N ILE A 20 23.57 -6.44 28.33
CA ILE A 20 24.41 -5.33 28.80
C ILE A 20 25.90 -5.69 28.70
N VAL A 21 26.25 -6.97 28.93
CA VAL A 21 27.60 -7.52 28.81
C VAL A 21 28.06 -7.61 27.35
N SER A 22 27.15 -7.82 26.41
CA SER A 22 27.44 -7.77 24.96
C SER A 22 27.82 -6.38 24.45
N ALA A 23 27.58 -5.32 25.23
CA ALA A 23 27.96 -3.95 24.89
C ALA A 23 29.36 -3.55 25.38
N ILE A 24 30.03 -4.37 26.21
CA ILE A 24 31.40 -4.12 26.66
C ILE A 24 32.36 -4.93 25.78
N PRO A 25 33.25 -4.28 25.00
CA PRO A 25 34.27 -5.01 24.26
C PRO A 25 35.13 -5.83 25.22
N ILE A 26 35.22 -7.15 25.00
CA ILE A 26 36.05 -8.08 25.80
C ILE A 26 37.52 -7.59 25.88
N ALA A 27 37.94 -6.79 24.89
CA ALA A 27 39.25 -6.16 24.80
C ALA A 27 39.61 -5.22 25.99
N HIS A 28 38.66 -4.78 26.82
CA HIS A 28 38.92 -3.77 27.86
C HIS A 28 38.97 -4.30 29.32
N ILE A 29 38.73 -5.59 29.57
CA ILE A 29 38.90 -6.17 30.91
C ILE A 29 40.25 -6.88 31.00
N HIS A 30 41.09 -6.37 31.90
CA HIS A 30 42.33 -6.99 32.35
C HIS A 30 42.13 -7.55 33.76
N LEU A 31 42.62 -8.76 34.01
CA LEU A 31 42.67 -9.28 35.37
C LEU A 31 43.54 -8.36 36.21
N LYS A 32 43.08 -8.02 37.42
CA LYS A 32 43.87 -7.26 38.39
C LYS A 32 44.51 -8.27 39.35
N PRO A 33 45.80 -8.63 39.22
CA PRO A 33 46.42 -9.58 40.14
C PRO A 33 46.38 -9.03 41.56
N ALA A 34 46.29 -9.92 42.55
CA ALA A 34 46.43 -9.52 43.95
C ALA A 34 47.83 -8.93 44.19
N THR A 35 47.94 -7.97 45.10
CA THR A 35 49.19 -7.26 45.41
C THR A 35 49.71 -7.55 46.81
N GLY A 36 48.99 -8.37 47.59
CA GLY A 36 49.40 -8.78 48.93
C GLY A 36 50.56 -9.77 48.91
N THR A 37 51.39 -9.75 49.95
CA THR A 37 52.50 -10.69 50.13
C THR A 37 52.12 -11.94 50.95
N ASP A 38 50.88 -11.99 51.44
CA ASP A 38 50.35 -13.12 52.20
C ASP A 38 50.21 -14.38 51.33
N VAL A 39 50.04 -15.53 51.98
CA VAL A 39 50.04 -16.84 51.31
C VAL A 39 48.83 -16.98 50.36
N VAL A 40 47.70 -16.35 50.68
CA VAL A 40 46.48 -16.38 49.83
C VAL A 40 46.68 -15.49 48.61
N SER A 41 47.19 -14.27 48.76
CA SER A 41 47.53 -13.39 47.64
C SER A 41 48.53 -14.01 46.67
N ARG A 42 49.56 -14.71 47.18
CA ARG A 42 50.53 -15.42 46.34
C ARG A 42 49.90 -16.54 45.49
N LEU A 43 48.89 -17.24 46.00
CA LEU A 43 48.15 -18.24 45.21
C LEU A 43 47.35 -17.59 44.06
N PHE A 44 46.72 -16.45 44.30
CA PHE A 44 46.00 -15.71 43.25
C PHE A 44 46.95 -15.05 42.24
N ILE A 45 48.13 -14.58 42.67
CA ILE A 45 49.20 -14.12 41.76
C ILE A 45 49.64 -15.28 40.86
N LYS A 46 49.92 -16.46 41.43
CA LYS A 46 50.25 -17.68 40.68
C LYS A 46 49.14 -18.06 39.70
N LEU A 47 47.87 -17.96 40.09
CA LEU A 47 46.74 -18.25 39.20
C LEU A 47 46.65 -17.26 38.03
N CYS A 48 46.71 -15.95 38.31
CA CYS A 48 46.50 -14.90 37.31
C CYS A 48 47.71 -14.70 36.39
N VAL A 49 48.92 -14.69 36.95
CA VAL A 49 50.16 -14.33 36.26
C VAL A 49 50.86 -15.58 35.73
N GLU A 50 51.26 -16.51 36.61
CA GLU A 50 51.99 -17.73 36.20
C GLU A 50 51.10 -18.69 35.42
N GLY A 51 49.84 -18.84 35.84
CA GLY A 51 48.83 -19.67 35.19
C GLY A 51 48.26 -19.07 33.91
N GLN A 52 48.59 -17.81 33.59
CA GLN A 52 48.10 -17.06 32.43
C GLN A 52 46.58 -17.18 32.22
N LEU A 53 45.80 -17.08 33.30
CA LEU A 53 44.36 -17.32 33.30
C LEU A 53 43.63 -16.41 32.28
N GLU A 54 44.02 -15.15 32.18
CA GLU A 54 43.43 -14.20 31.22
C GLU A 54 43.59 -14.66 29.77
N ALA A 55 44.80 -15.07 29.38
CA ALA A 55 45.09 -15.52 28.02
C ALA A 55 44.32 -16.81 27.69
N LYS A 56 44.23 -17.74 28.64
CA LYS A 56 43.51 -19.00 28.45
C LYS A 56 42.00 -18.80 28.36
N LEU A 57 41.42 -17.88 29.13
CA LEU A 57 40.01 -17.49 29.02
C LEU A 57 39.73 -16.79 27.69
N LYS A 58 40.59 -15.85 27.26
CA LYS A 58 40.43 -15.16 25.96
C LYS A 58 40.58 -16.12 24.77
N ALA A 59 41.45 -17.14 24.87
CA ALA A 59 41.61 -18.16 23.83
C ALA A 59 40.35 -19.01 23.58
N LEU A 60 39.44 -19.11 24.55
CA LEU A 60 38.16 -19.82 24.38
C LEU A 60 37.24 -19.16 23.33
N LEU A 61 37.38 -17.85 23.12
CA LEU A 61 36.59 -17.09 22.16
C LEU A 61 36.98 -17.38 20.71
N LEU A 62 38.23 -17.82 20.51
CA LEU A 62 38.82 -18.10 19.20
C LEU A 62 38.54 -19.54 18.73
N CYS A 63 37.91 -20.38 19.55
CA CYS A 63 37.60 -21.76 19.19
C CYS A 63 36.64 -21.82 18.00
N ALA A 64 36.98 -22.61 16.98
CA ALA A 64 36.16 -22.77 15.78
C ALA A 64 35.07 -23.84 15.93
N ASN A 65 35.31 -24.86 16.76
CA ASN A 65 34.39 -25.98 16.98
C ASN A 65 34.29 -26.37 18.46
N ILE A 66 33.31 -27.21 18.77
CA ILE A 66 32.97 -27.61 20.15
C ILE A 66 34.06 -28.48 20.79
N ASP A 67 34.78 -29.28 19.99
CA ASP A 67 35.80 -30.19 20.52
C ASP A 67 37.06 -29.43 20.97
N ASP A 68 37.53 -28.45 20.17
CA ASP A 68 38.61 -27.53 20.57
C ASP A 68 38.23 -26.70 21.81
N LEU A 69 36.95 -26.29 21.89
CA LEU A 69 36.43 -25.59 23.06
C LEU A 69 36.48 -26.46 24.32
N LYS A 70 36.04 -27.72 24.26
CA LYS A 70 36.07 -28.64 25.40
C LYS A 70 37.49 -28.87 25.92
N ILE A 71 38.45 -29.05 25.02
CA ILE A 71 39.86 -29.25 25.38
C ILE A 71 40.40 -28.03 26.14
N LYS A 72 40.17 -26.82 25.62
CA LYS A 72 40.66 -25.59 26.27
C LYS A 72 39.93 -25.27 27.58
N ILE A 73 38.63 -25.58 27.68
CA ILE A 73 37.88 -25.45 28.94
C ILE A 73 38.46 -26.38 30.01
N ALA A 74 38.80 -27.62 29.66
CA ALA A 74 39.42 -28.56 30.60
C ALA A 74 40.74 -28.02 31.19
N VAL A 75 41.54 -27.30 30.40
CA VAL A 75 42.77 -26.63 30.86
C VAL A 75 42.46 -25.52 31.87
N VAL A 76 41.43 -24.71 31.65
CA VAL A 76 41.01 -23.66 32.60
C VAL A 76 40.46 -24.27 33.88
N ILE A 77 39.66 -25.34 33.78
CA ILE A 77 39.15 -26.09 34.93
C ILE A 77 40.29 -26.61 35.80
N ALA A 78 41.32 -27.20 35.19
CA ALA A 78 42.46 -27.75 35.91
C ALA A 78 43.22 -26.66 36.71
N LEU A 79 43.37 -25.46 36.14
CA LEU A 79 44.01 -24.34 36.83
C LEU A 79 43.20 -23.83 38.04
N LEU A 80 41.89 -23.67 37.89
CA LEU A 80 41.04 -23.23 39.00
C LEU A 80 40.98 -24.27 40.12
N LYS A 81 40.89 -25.56 39.78
CA LYS A 81 40.91 -26.65 40.75
C LYS A 81 42.24 -26.72 41.49
N GLY A 82 43.37 -26.60 40.80
CA GLY A 82 44.69 -26.58 41.44
C GLY A 82 44.82 -25.42 42.46
N CYS A 83 44.30 -24.24 42.14
CA CYS A 83 44.26 -23.12 43.09
C CYS A 83 43.35 -23.41 44.30
N ALA A 84 42.17 -24.00 44.09
CA ALA A 84 41.27 -24.38 45.18
C ALA A 84 41.89 -25.46 46.09
N ASP A 85 42.59 -26.45 45.54
CA ASP A 85 43.28 -27.50 46.30
C ASP A 85 44.42 -26.91 47.15
N ASP A 86 45.17 -25.95 46.60
CA ASP A 86 46.22 -25.25 47.35
C ASP A 86 45.65 -24.34 48.45
N LEU A 87 44.47 -23.73 48.24
CA LEU A 87 43.75 -22.99 49.29
C LEU A 87 43.28 -23.92 50.42
N ILE A 88 42.76 -25.11 50.09
CA ILE A 88 42.30 -26.09 51.09
C ILE A 88 43.46 -26.50 52.03
N LYS A 89 44.70 -26.60 51.51
CA LYS A 89 45.89 -26.94 52.31
C LYS A 89 46.26 -25.87 53.35
N LEU A 90 45.81 -24.62 53.18
CA LEU A 90 46.12 -23.52 54.11
C LEU A 90 45.27 -23.54 55.39
N GLY A 91 44.07 -24.15 55.35
CA GLY A 91 43.16 -24.20 56.48
C GLY A 91 42.38 -22.90 56.74
N ALA A 92 41.53 -22.88 57.76
CA ALA A 92 40.66 -21.75 58.10
C ALA A 92 41.38 -20.68 58.95
N GLY A 93 41.01 -19.41 58.77
CA GLY A 93 41.43 -18.31 59.66
C GLY A 93 42.74 -17.60 59.30
N VAL A 94 43.13 -17.58 58.02
CA VAL A 94 44.32 -16.85 57.56
C VAL A 94 44.11 -15.35 57.74
N VAL A 95 44.97 -14.72 58.54
CA VAL A 95 44.95 -13.28 58.77
C VAL A 95 45.57 -12.58 57.56
N VAL A 96 44.73 -11.89 56.81
CA VAL A 96 45.12 -11.04 55.68
C VAL A 96 44.92 -9.58 56.08
N ASP A 97 45.89 -8.71 55.80
CA ASP A 97 45.80 -7.28 56.06
C ASP A 97 44.67 -6.63 55.24
N ALA A 98 44.23 -5.45 55.66
CA ALA A 98 43.08 -4.79 55.05
C ALA A 98 43.31 -4.46 53.56
N ASP A 99 44.53 -4.07 53.18
CA ASP A 99 44.87 -3.68 51.82
C ASP A 99 44.96 -4.91 50.89
N ALA A 100 45.57 -6.00 51.35
CA ALA A 100 45.59 -7.27 50.65
C ALA A 100 44.19 -7.88 50.53
N LYS A 101 43.32 -7.73 51.53
CA LYS A 101 41.90 -8.13 51.44
C LYS A 101 41.17 -7.37 50.33
N VAL A 102 41.37 -6.06 50.22
CA VAL A 102 40.77 -5.25 49.15
C VAL A 102 41.30 -5.68 47.77
N SER A 103 42.61 -5.92 47.68
CA SER A 103 43.26 -6.37 46.45
C SER A 103 42.78 -7.75 46.00
N LEU A 104 42.61 -8.70 46.93
CA LEU A 104 42.03 -10.02 46.68
C LEU A 104 40.58 -9.92 46.18
N VAL A 105 39.75 -9.08 46.82
CA VAL A 105 38.37 -8.85 46.40
C VAL A 105 38.32 -8.29 44.97
N ALA A 106 39.17 -7.34 44.63
CA ALA A 106 39.27 -6.78 43.29
C ALA A 106 39.74 -7.82 42.24
N CYS A 107 40.73 -8.65 42.60
CA CYS A 107 41.23 -9.73 41.76
C CYS A 107 40.12 -10.73 41.43
N ILE A 108 39.42 -11.24 42.44
CA ILE A 108 38.38 -12.26 42.27
C ILE A 108 37.15 -11.70 41.56
N ALA A 109 36.75 -10.46 41.86
CA ALA A 109 35.70 -9.79 41.12
C ALA A 109 36.08 -9.69 39.62
N SER A 110 37.33 -9.34 39.29
CA SER A 110 37.78 -9.29 37.88
C SER A 110 37.78 -10.66 37.18
N ILE A 111 38.14 -11.74 37.90
CA ILE A 111 38.08 -13.12 37.38
C ILE A 111 36.64 -13.52 37.10
N ILE A 112 35.72 -13.31 38.06
CA ILE A 112 34.31 -13.65 37.91
C ILE A 112 33.69 -12.87 36.76
N THR A 113 33.95 -11.56 36.67
CA THR A 113 33.47 -10.73 35.57
C THR A 113 33.98 -11.24 34.23
N LEU A 114 35.28 -11.49 34.08
CA LEU A 114 35.85 -11.99 32.81
C LEU A 114 35.27 -13.35 32.41
N CYS A 115 35.12 -14.28 33.36
CA CYS A 115 34.49 -15.59 33.11
C CYS A 115 33.04 -15.43 32.64
N VAL A 116 32.24 -14.58 33.29
CA VAL A 116 30.84 -14.33 32.90
C VAL A 116 30.76 -13.76 31.48
N GLN A 117 31.63 -12.82 31.12
CA GLN A 117 31.64 -12.24 29.77
C GLN A 117 32.02 -13.27 28.70
N VAL A 118 33.12 -13.98 28.92
CA VAL A 118 33.61 -15.02 27.99
C VAL A 118 32.54 -16.10 27.81
N PHE A 119 31.85 -16.49 28.86
CA PHE A 119 30.81 -17.51 28.80
C PHE A 119 29.48 -17.04 28.24
N ALA A 120 29.09 -15.79 28.43
CA ALA A 120 27.96 -15.23 27.72
C ALA A 120 28.21 -15.33 26.20
N THR A 121 29.40 -14.94 25.74
CA THR A 121 29.78 -15.00 24.32
C THR A 121 29.88 -16.43 23.79
N ILE A 122 30.46 -17.36 24.54
CA ILE A 122 30.58 -18.77 24.14
C ILE A 122 29.21 -19.47 24.13
N SER A 123 28.35 -19.20 25.11
CA SER A 123 27.01 -19.78 25.20
C SER A 123 26.13 -19.35 24.02
N LEU A 124 26.34 -18.14 23.49
CA LEU A 124 25.72 -17.69 22.24
C LEU A 124 26.25 -18.44 21.01
N LYS A 125 27.52 -18.87 21.02
CA LYS A 125 28.17 -19.54 19.88
C LYS A 125 27.94 -21.06 19.85
N PHE A 126 27.89 -21.71 21.01
CA PHE A 126 27.89 -23.18 21.11
C PHE A 126 26.83 -23.78 22.08
N GLY A 127 26.04 -22.95 22.76
CA GLY A 127 24.99 -23.38 23.71
C GLY A 127 25.45 -23.47 25.18
N LEU A 128 24.48 -23.46 26.11
CA LEU A 128 24.69 -23.29 27.56
C LEU A 128 25.28 -24.52 28.28
N ALA A 129 25.17 -25.72 27.71
CA ALA A 129 25.51 -26.97 28.38
C ALA A 129 27.02 -27.11 28.70
N ILE A 130 27.88 -26.36 28.01
CA ILE A 130 29.34 -26.49 28.09
C ILE A 130 29.93 -25.67 29.26
N CYS A 131 29.19 -24.69 29.80
CA CYS A 131 29.68 -23.77 30.84
C CYS A 131 29.42 -24.26 32.28
N ALA A 132 28.65 -25.33 32.46
CA ALA A 132 28.24 -25.82 33.78
C ALA A 132 29.44 -26.28 34.64
N GLU A 133 30.42 -26.96 34.03
CA GLU A 133 31.56 -27.51 34.77
C GLU A 133 32.53 -26.42 35.28
N LEU A 134 32.70 -25.30 34.56
CA LEU A 134 33.54 -24.20 35.07
C LEU A 134 32.81 -23.37 36.13
N ASP A 135 31.49 -23.20 36.02
CA ASP A 135 30.68 -22.52 37.05
C ASP A 135 30.79 -23.25 38.41
N ASP A 136 30.73 -24.58 38.38
CA ASP A 136 30.95 -25.40 39.57
C ASP A 136 32.36 -25.21 40.16
N CYS A 137 33.40 -25.08 39.32
CA CYS A 137 34.76 -24.84 39.78
C CYS A 137 34.95 -23.45 40.41
N LEU A 138 34.36 -22.41 39.83
CA LEU A 138 34.39 -21.06 40.41
C LEU A 138 33.66 -21.01 41.74
N ARG A 139 32.54 -21.73 41.88
CA ARG A 139 31.81 -21.84 43.14
C ARG A 139 32.65 -22.49 44.24
N VAL A 140 33.35 -23.58 43.91
CA VAL A 140 34.24 -24.27 44.84
C VAL A 140 35.41 -23.36 45.25
N LEU A 141 36.00 -22.61 44.32
CA LEU A 141 37.10 -21.68 44.60
C LEU A 141 36.68 -20.54 45.55
N VAL A 142 35.52 -19.92 45.31
CA VAL A 142 35.02 -18.82 46.17
C VAL A 142 34.60 -19.36 47.56
N ALA A 143 34.01 -20.56 47.61
CA ALA A 143 33.63 -21.18 48.88
C ALA A 143 34.85 -21.57 49.72
N THR A 144 35.88 -22.16 49.12
CA THR A 144 37.14 -22.52 49.80
C THR A 144 37.89 -21.29 50.29
N LEU A 145 37.92 -20.22 49.49
CA LEU A 145 38.46 -18.94 49.94
C LEU A 145 37.69 -18.34 51.13
N GLY A 146 36.36 -18.47 51.13
CA GLY A 146 35.52 -17.99 52.23
C GLY A 146 35.78 -18.69 53.56
N VAL A 147 36.26 -19.94 53.51
CA VAL A 147 36.73 -20.68 54.69
C VAL A 147 38.13 -20.21 55.12
N CYS A 148 38.99 -19.89 54.15
CA CYS A 148 40.37 -19.43 54.42
C CYS A 148 40.41 -18.02 55.02
N VAL A 149 39.58 -17.10 54.51
CA VAL A 149 39.56 -15.70 54.96
C VAL A 149 38.13 -15.25 55.27
N GLU A 150 37.88 -15.01 56.55
CA GLU A 150 36.56 -14.65 57.06
C GLU A 150 36.05 -13.33 56.45
N GLY A 151 34.78 -13.31 56.05
CA GLY A 151 34.10 -12.13 55.52
C GLY A 151 34.41 -11.77 54.05
N ILE A 152 35.40 -12.40 53.40
CA ILE A 152 35.74 -12.14 51.99
C ILE A 152 34.57 -12.38 51.01
N PRO A 153 33.78 -13.46 51.10
CA PRO A 153 32.67 -13.69 50.17
C PRO A 153 31.63 -12.57 50.15
N ILE A 154 31.38 -11.94 51.30
CA ILE A 154 30.46 -10.81 51.42
C ILE A 154 31.03 -9.57 50.71
N LEU A 155 32.34 -9.34 50.83
CA LEU A 155 33.03 -8.24 50.14
C LEU A 155 33.06 -8.43 48.62
N ILE A 156 33.26 -9.67 48.14
CA ILE A 156 33.18 -10.02 46.71
C ILE A 156 31.77 -9.77 46.18
N ALA A 157 30.73 -10.20 46.90
CA ALA A 157 29.35 -9.97 46.51
C ALA A 157 29.02 -8.47 46.42
N LYS A 158 29.51 -7.66 47.38
CA LYS A 158 29.36 -6.19 47.34
C LYS A 158 30.10 -5.56 46.16
N ALA A 159 31.32 -6.01 45.85
CA ALA A 159 32.09 -5.51 44.71
C ALA A 159 31.40 -5.82 43.36
N LEU A 160 30.88 -7.04 43.19
CA LEU A 160 30.13 -7.44 42.00
C LEU A 160 28.80 -6.69 41.85
N ALA A 161 28.11 -6.40 42.97
CA ALA A 161 26.89 -5.58 42.98
C ALA A 161 27.18 -4.11 42.62
N SER A 162 28.29 -3.55 43.10
CA SER A 162 28.72 -2.20 42.73
C SER A 162 29.11 -2.09 41.26
N ALA A 163 29.76 -3.12 40.71
CA ALA A 163 30.12 -3.17 39.29
C ALA A 163 28.87 -3.24 38.39
N THR A 164 27.84 -3.99 38.79
CA THR A 164 26.56 -4.03 38.05
C THR A 164 25.81 -2.69 38.10
N VAL A 165 25.79 -1.99 39.24
CA VAL A 165 25.17 -0.64 39.34
C VAL A 165 25.93 0.41 38.53
N GLY A 166 27.26 0.33 38.46
CA GLY A 166 28.09 1.22 37.63
C GLY A 166 27.85 1.05 36.12
N VAL A 167 27.61 -0.18 35.67
CA VAL A 167 27.26 -0.46 34.27
C VAL A 167 25.82 -0.05 33.96
N MET A 168 24.89 -0.23 34.91
CA MET A 168 23.51 0.22 34.75
C MET A 168 23.39 1.75 34.67
N THR A 169 24.27 2.51 35.34
CA THR A 169 24.26 3.99 35.32
C THR A 169 24.88 4.60 34.04
N GLN A 170 25.69 3.86 33.29
CA GLN A 170 26.24 4.30 31.98
C GLN A 170 25.26 4.11 30.81
N ILE A 171 24.24 3.28 30.99
CA ILE A 171 23.16 3.09 30.01
C ILE A 171 22.02 4.01 30.45
N GLN A 172 21.53 4.91 29.58
CA GLN A 172 20.46 5.84 29.94
C GLN A 172 19.22 5.11 30.48
N LEU A 173 19.13 5.12 31.81
CA LEU A 173 18.27 4.30 32.66
C LEU A 173 16.81 4.76 32.67
N LYS A 174 16.33 5.49 31.65
CA LYS A 174 14.91 5.91 31.58
C LYS A 174 14.02 4.79 31.04
N ALA A 175 14.54 3.91 30.19
CA ALA A 175 13.78 2.84 29.56
C ALA A 175 13.78 1.51 30.34
N CYS A 176 14.80 1.22 31.17
CA CYS A 176 14.83 -0.02 31.96
C CYS A 176 14.12 0.11 33.31
N LEU A 177 13.97 1.33 33.86
CA LEU A 177 13.24 1.57 35.12
C LEU A 177 11.72 1.38 34.98
N SER A 178 11.16 1.55 33.78
CA SER A 178 9.73 1.30 33.52
C SER A 178 9.42 -0.21 33.49
N VAL A 179 10.38 -1.05 33.10
CA VAL A 179 10.21 -2.51 32.98
C VAL A 179 10.33 -3.23 34.34
N LEU A 180 11.04 -2.65 35.32
CA LEU A 180 11.29 -3.28 36.63
C LEU A 180 10.49 -2.69 37.81
N GLY A 181 9.55 -1.77 37.57
CA GLY A 181 8.51 -1.42 38.56
C GLY A 181 8.95 -0.68 39.84
N PHE A 182 10.18 -0.16 39.95
CA PHE A 182 10.67 0.58 41.12
C PHE A 182 10.43 2.12 41.05
N ALA A 183 9.24 2.55 40.63
CA ALA A 183 8.87 3.97 40.57
C ALA A 183 8.44 4.58 41.93
N ARG A 184 8.61 3.89 43.06
CA ARG A 184 8.09 4.36 44.38
C ARG A 184 9.10 4.94 45.36
N LEU A 185 10.38 5.07 45.03
CA LEU A 185 11.38 5.70 45.92
C LEU A 185 11.91 7.07 45.44
N ALA A 186 11.47 7.56 44.27
CA ALA A 186 11.90 8.86 43.75
C ALA A 186 10.99 10.04 44.11
N ASN A 187 9.93 9.84 44.90
CA ASN A 187 8.97 10.91 45.24
C ASN A 187 8.80 11.16 46.75
N ALA A 188 9.90 11.08 47.50
CA ALA A 188 9.97 11.43 48.92
C ALA A 188 10.87 12.66 49.18
N LYS A 189 10.72 13.73 48.38
CA LYS A 189 11.33 15.04 48.66
C LYS A 189 10.36 16.23 48.66
N GLY A 190 9.06 15.99 48.57
CA GLY A 190 8.04 17.03 48.49
C GLY A 190 6.90 16.84 49.47
N LYS A 191 7.18 16.66 50.77
CA LYS A 191 6.19 16.79 51.86
C LYS A 191 6.89 16.86 53.22
N ALA A 192 7.75 17.86 53.37
CA ALA A 192 8.35 18.26 54.64
C ALA A 192 7.92 19.69 54.97
N LYS A 193 6.60 19.94 55.05
CA LYS A 193 6.08 21.22 55.54
C LYS A 193 4.60 21.25 55.91
N GLU A 194 4.01 20.18 56.45
CA GLU A 194 2.61 20.31 56.94
C GLU A 194 2.17 19.27 57.96
N ILE A 195 3.04 18.89 58.90
CA ILE A 195 2.61 18.18 60.12
C ILE A 195 3.34 18.80 61.32
N LYS A 196 2.84 19.95 61.77
CA LYS A 196 3.11 20.52 63.09
C LYS A 196 1.91 21.35 63.53
N LYS A 197 0.78 20.68 63.72
CA LYS A 197 -0.51 21.10 64.31
C LYS A 197 -1.48 20.00 63.85
N ILE A 198 -2.24 19.28 64.65
CA ILE A 198 -2.77 19.46 66.00
C ILE A 198 -2.92 18.06 66.59
N LYS A 199 -2.62 17.97 67.88
CA LYS A 199 -2.90 16.85 68.77
C LYS A 199 -4.27 17.13 69.42
N ASP A 200 -4.90 16.05 69.90
CA ASP A 200 -5.98 16.01 70.89
C ASP A 200 -7.43 16.06 70.33
N GLU A 201 -8.15 14.94 70.40
CA GLU A 201 -9.24 14.69 71.38
C GLU A 201 -9.99 13.36 71.08
N GLU A 202 -9.82 12.46 72.06
CA GLU A 202 -10.70 11.48 72.73
C GLU A 202 -12.19 11.26 72.35
N ILE A 203 -12.68 10.06 72.78
CA ILE A 203 -14.04 9.63 73.19
C ILE A 203 -14.83 8.67 72.26
N ASP A 204 -14.66 7.38 72.56
CA ASP A 204 -15.61 6.44 73.20
C ASP A 204 -16.76 5.72 72.45
N ASP A 205 -17.05 4.55 73.03
CA ASP A 205 -18.13 3.57 72.89
C ASP A 205 -18.17 2.59 71.69
N ARG A 206 -18.46 1.29 71.78
CA ARG A 206 -18.53 0.19 72.79
C ARG A 206 -19.62 -0.79 72.31
N MET A 207 -19.36 -2.11 72.42
CA MET A 207 -20.34 -3.22 72.54
C MET A 207 -21.22 -3.54 71.30
N LEU A 208 -21.60 -4.79 70.96
CA LEU A 208 -21.34 -6.16 71.44
C LEU A 208 -22.22 -7.13 70.59
N LEU A 209 -21.89 -8.43 70.64
CA LEU A 209 -22.79 -9.60 70.48
C LEU A 209 -23.33 -9.91 69.05
N ASP A 210 -23.49 -11.15 68.58
CA ASP A 210 -23.25 -12.49 69.11
C ASP A 210 -23.34 -13.51 67.96
N GLU A 211 -22.73 -14.68 68.16
CA GLU A 211 -23.18 -16.07 67.89
C GLU A 211 -24.27 -16.37 66.81
N THR A 212 -24.32 -17.49 66.09
CA THR A 212 -23.70 -18.82 66.17
C THR A 212 -24.11 -19.65 64.93
N SER A 213 -23.27 -20.64 64.61
CA SER A 213 -23.50 -22.00 64.01
C SER A 213 -24.80 -22.31 63.23
N VAL A 214 -24.78 -23.11 62.15
CA VAL A 214 -24.74 -24.60 62.18
C VAL A 214 -24.54 -25.16 60.74
N GLU A 215 -23.77 -26.25 60.61
CA GLU A 215 -23.53 -27.10 59.41
C GLU A 215 -24.79 -27.92 58.98
N PRO A 216 -24.76 -29.06 58.25
CA PRO A 216 -23.81 -29.72 57.31
C PRO A 216 -24.52 -30.07 55.97
N GLY A 217 -23.99 -30.70 54.92
CA GLY A 217 -22.74 -31.39 54.61
C GLY A 217 -22.93 -32.22 53.32
N VAL A 218 -21.92 -33.05 53.01
CA VAL A 218 -22.02 -34.32 52.26
C VAL A 218 -22.09 -34.16 50.71
N LYS A 219 -20.94 -34.29 50.01
CA LYS A 219 -20.36 -35.53 49.40
C LYS A 219 -20.84 -35.70 47.94
N THR A 220 -20.10 -36.20 46.94
CA THR A 220 -18.80 -36.88 46.84
C THR A 220 -18.40 -36.88 45.36
N MET A 221 -17.09 -36.83 45.11
CA MET A 221 -16.30 -37.70 44.22
C MET A 221 -16.60 -37.75 42.69
N ILE A 222 -15.65 -37.32 41.82
CA ILE A 222 -14.41 -38.05 41.40
C ILE A 222 -14.81 -39.21 40.46
N ASN A 223 -14.27 -39.45 39.27
CA ASN A 223 -13.02 -39.11 38.60
C ASN A 223 -13.20 -39.52 37.11
N MET A 224 -12.50 -38.90 36.16
CA MET A 224 -11.27 -39.44 35.51
C MET A 224 -11.37 -40.88 34.99
N LYS A 225 -10.77 -41.26 33.87
CA LYS A 225 -9.91 -40.62 32.86
C LYS A 225 -9.38 -41.79 32.03
N SER A 226 -8.71 -41.40 30.96
CA SER A 226 -7.63 -42.06 30.24
C SER A 226 -8.09 -43.11 29.23
N GLU A 227 -7.96 -42.88 27.92
CA GLU A 227 -6.76 -42.51 27.13
C GLU A 227 -5.85 -43.73 26.96
N LEU A 228 -5.83 -44.30 25.74
CA LEU A 228 -4.70 -44.32 24.79
C LEU A 228 -4.93 -45.44 23.75
N GLU A 229 -5.13 -45.02 22.49
CA GLU A 229 -4.36 -45.37 21.26
C GLU A 229 -3.86 -46.81 20.98
N PRO A 230 -3.50 -47.19 19.72
CA PRO A 230 -3.72 -46.55 18.40
C PRO A 230 -4.07 -47.53 17.23
N LYS A 231 -4.18 -46.96 16.02
CA LYS A 231 -3.83 -47.48 14.67
C LYS A 231 -4.92 -48.00 13.70
N THR A 232 -4.84 -47.36 12.52
CA THR A 232 -4.90 -47.84 11.13
C THR A 232 -6.23 -48.03 10.41
N GLU A 233 -6.21 -47.47 9.20
CA GLU A 233 -7.22 -47.36 8.15
C GLU A 233 -7.71 -48.70 7.61
N SER A 234 -9.02 -48.83 7.38
CA SER A 234 -9.57 -49.42 6.16
C SER A 234 -11.06 -49.04 6.00
N GLU A 235 -11.38 -48.67 4.77
CA GLU A 235 -12.63 -48.09 4.26
C GLU A 235 -13.61 -49.20 3.79
N TYR A 236 -14.89 -48.81 3.62
CA TYR A 236 -16.05 -49.58 3.11
C TYR A 236 -16.63 -50.69 3.98
N ALA A 237 -17.94 -50.94 4.06
CA ALA A 237 -19.20 -50.24 3.84
C ALA A 237 -20.29 -51.29 4.17
N GLN A 238 -21.42 -50.86 4.76
CA GLN A 238 -22.75 -51.50 4.72
C GLN A 238 -22.89 -52.88 5.39
N SER A 239 -23.48 -53.00 6.59
CA SER A 239 -24.92 -52.85 6.97
C SER A 239 -25.83 -53.93 6.40
N GLU A 240 -26.86 -54.24 7.20
CA GLU A 240 -27.98 -55.18 7.01
C GLU A 240 -27.74 -56.59 7.58
N ASP A 241 -28.61 -57.22 8.37
CA ASP A 241 -29.82 -56.81 9.08
C ASP A 241 -30.24 -57.99 10.01
N GLU A 242 -31.23 -57.74 10.86
CA GLU A 242 -32.13 -58.69 11.54
C GLU A 242 -31.88 -59.06 13.04
N GLU A 243 -32.59 -58.28 13.87
CA GLU A 243 -33.31 -58.60 15.13
C GLU A 243 -33.93 -60.03 15.25
N PRO A 244 -34.55 -60.44 16.39
CA PRO A 244 -34.57 -59.92 17.77
C PRO A 244 -34.46 -61.05 18.85
N GLU A 245 -34.67 -60.64 20.11
CA GLU A 245 -35.42 -61.38 21.15
C GLU A 245 -34.67 -61.86 22.43
N TYR A 246 -34.92 -61.09 23.50
CA TYR A 246 -35.18 -61.48 24.90
C TYR A 246 -34.26 -62.50 25.61
N ARG A 247 -33.57 -62.05 26.68
CA ARG A 247 -33.69 -62.61 28.05
C ARG A 247 -32.79 -61.91 29.09
N VAL A 248 -33.37 -61.74 30.27
CA VAL A 248 -32.85 -61.19 31.54
C VAL A 248 -31.56 -61.88 32.02
N PRO A 249 -30.55 -61.15 32.57
CA PRO A 249 -29.43 -61.77 33.28
C PRO A 249 -29.69 -62.01 34.79
N PRO A 250 -29.09 -63.04 35.40
CA PRO A 250 -29.49 -63.58 36.70
C PRO A 250 -28.76 -62.96 37.92
N PRO A 251 -29.23 -63.23 39.16
CA PRO A 251 -28.80 -62.53 40.38
C PRO A 251 -27.55 -63.13 41.05
N LYS A 252 -26.91 -62.27 41.88
CA LYS A 252 -25.76 -62.55 42.76
C LYS A 252 -26.00 -63.73 43.72
N ARG A 253 -24.91 -64.44 44.08
CA ARG A 253 -24.80 -65.22 45.33
C ARG A 253 -23.44 -65.00 46.04
N PRO A 254 -23.39 -65.17 47.38
CA PRO A 254 -22.76 -64.19 48.28
C PRO A 254 -21.49 -64.73 48.95
N ARG A 255 -20.72 -63.86 49.63
CA ARG A 255 -19.73 -64.33 50.60
C ARG A 255 -19.77 -63.60 51.93
N ILE A 256 -20.41 -64.30 52.85
CA ILE A 256 -20.32 -64.40 54.31
C ILE A 256 -19.16 -63.63 54.97
N SER A 257 -19.51 -62.89 56.02
CA SER A 257 -18.64 -62.34 57.05
C SER A 257 -18.27 -63.38 58.11
N ILE A 258 -16.97 -63.50 58.44
CA ILE A 258 -16.49 -63.99 59.73
C ILE A 258 -15.27 -63.14 60.13
N LYS A 259 -15.32 -62.49 61.31
CA LYS A 259 -14.16 -61.95 62.05
C LYS A 259 -13.79 -63.00 63.13
N PRO A 260 -12.51 -63.15 63.55
CA PRO A 260 -12.02 -62.31 64.66
C PRO A 260 -10.50 -61.97 64.70
N ALA A 261 -10.24 -60.83 65.36
CA ALA A 261 -9.18 -60.41 66.30
C ALA A 261 -7.68 -60.87 66.24
N LYS A 262 -6.84 -59.84 66.48
CA LYS A 262 -5.49 -59.76 67.10
C LYS A 262 -4.22 -60.03 66.28
N GLY A 263 -3.34 -59.00 66.25
CA GLY A 263 -1.92 -59.08 65.91
C GLY A 263 -1.42 -57.85 65.14
N GLN A 264 -0.77 -56.90 65.82
CA GLN A 264 -0.01 -55.83 65.17
C GLN A 264 1.20 -56.42 64.41
N ALA A 265 1.36 -56.04 63.15
CA ALA A 265 2.64 -56.07 62.43
C ALA A 265 2.74 -54.82 61.54
N PRO A 266 3.93 -54.20 61.40
CA PRO A 266 4.07 -52.82 60.96
C PRO A 266 3.79 -52.69 59.47
N ARG A 267 2.97 -51.69 59.09
CA ARG A 267 2.86 -51.28 57.69
C ARG A 267 4.21 -50.73 57.24
N LYS A 268 4.86 -51.45 56.32
CA LYS A 268 6.06 -51.00 55.59
C LYS A 268 5.82 -49.58 55.05
N GLN A 269 6.52 -48.60 55.62
CA GLN A 269 6.73 -47.32 54.97
C GLN A 269 7.49 -47.57 53.68
N VAL A 270 6.89 -47.25 52.54
CA VAL A 270 7.61 -47.15 51.27
C VAL A 270 8.50 -45.91 51.37
N ARG A 271 9.78 -46.16 51.66
CA ARG A 271 10.83 -45.15 51.74
C ARG A 271 11.26 -44.74 50.34
N GLY A 272 10.43 -43.93 49.67
CA GLY A 272 10.78 -43.21 48.45
C GLY A 272 11.30 -41.81 48.80
N LYS A 273 12.48 -41.44 48.29
CA LYS A 273 13.08 -40.10 48.46
C LYS A 273 12.04 -39.01 48.14
N GLN A 274 11.70 -38.17 49.11
CA GLN A 274 10.92 -36.95 48.90
C GLN A 274 11.57 -36.13 47.77
N GLY A 275 10.87 -35.96 46.65
CA GLY A 275 11.36 -35.23 45.48
C GLY A 275 11.62 -33.75 45.77
N GLY A 276 12.33 -33.06 44.86
CA GLY A 276 12.76 -31.65 45.03
C GLY A 276 11.66 -30.62 45.32
N LEU A 277 10.39 -30.97 45.10
CA LEU A 277 9.21 -30.14 45.38
C LEU A 277 8.58 -30.40 46.76
N ALA A 278 9.13 -31.33 47.56
CA ALA A 278 8.62 -31.60 48.90
C ALA A 278 8.66 -30.36 49.80
N GLY A 279 9.62 -29.45 49.59
CA GLY A 279 9.68 -28.18 50.30
C GLY A 279 8.49 -27.25 50.02
N LEU A 280 8.00 -27.21 48.77
CA LEU A 280 6.83 -26.39 48.39
C LEU A 280 5.53 -27.02 48.88
N VAL A 281 5.42 -28.35 48.82
CA VAL A 281 4.22 -29.10 49.27
C VAL A 281 4.12 -29.16 50.80
N ASN A 282 5.25 -29.13 51.52
CA ASN A 282 5.32 -29.12 52.98
C ASN A 282 5.54 -27.71 53.56
N MET A 283 5.43 -26.66 52.74
CA MET A 283 5.57 -25.28 53.19
C MET A 283 4.39 -24.90 54.10
N PRO A 284 4.61 -24.16 55.21
CA PRO A 284 3.51 -23.62 55.99
C PRO A 284 2.55 -22.85 55.11
N ILE A 285 1.25 -23.10 55.29
CA ILE A 285 0.18 -22.54 54.46
C ILE A 285 0.28 -21.01 54.43
N ASP A 286 0.57 -20.37 55.56
CA ASP A 286 0.65 -18.90 55.66
C ASP A 286 1.74 -18.29 54.75
N ILE A 287 2.89 -18.97 54.63
CA ILE A 287 3.97 -18.53 53.74
C ILE A 287 3.59 -18.76 52.28
N PHE A 288 2.91 -19.87 51.99
CA PHE A 288 2.39 -20.11 50.64
C PHE A 288 1.33 -19.08 50.25
N THR A 289 0.39 -18.76 51.13
CA THR A 289 -0.66 -17.79 50.85
C THR A 289 -0.08 -16.40 50.64
N GLU A 290 0.93 -16.00 51.43
CA GLU A 290 1.64 -14.73 51.22
C GLU A 290 2.37 -14.70 49.88
N ILE A 291 3.06 -15.77 49.48
CA ILE A 291 3.70 -15.81 48.14
C ILE A 291 2.64 -15.74 47.04
N ALA A 292 1.52 -16.45 47.22
CA ALA A 292 0.48 -16.57 46.21
C ALA A 292 -0.26 -15.23 45.96
N THR A 293 -0.36 -14.33 46.95
CA THR A 293 -0.98 -13.00 46.76
C THR A 293 -0.18 -12.08 45.82
N HIS A 294 1.13 -12.34 45.65
CA HIS A 294 2.00 -11.60 44.73
C HIS A 294 2.06 -12.19 43.32
N LEU A 295 1.38 -13.32 43.07
CA LEU A 295 1.35 -13.96 41.75
C LEU A 295 0.33 -13.30 40.82
N LEU A 296 0.47 -13.55 39.51
CA LEU A 296 -0.57 -13.20 38.55
C LEU A 296 -1.70 -14.24 38.59
N PRO A 297 -2.96 -13.85 38.27
CA PRO A 297 -4.09 -14.76 38.19
C PRO A 297 -3.84 -16.03 37.37
N ILE A 298 -3.14 -15.93 36.23
CA ILE A 298 -2.84 -17.09 35.38
C ILE A 298 -1.93 -18.12 36.07
N ASP A 299 -1.04 -17.67 36.94
CA ASP A 299 -0.14 -18.52 37.70
C ASP A 299 -0.90 -19.26 38.79
N ILE A 300 -1.81 -18.57 39.50
CA ILE A 300 -2.69 -19.20 40.49
C ILE A 300 -3.59 -20.24 39.84
N ILE A 301 -4.18 -19.92 38.69
CA ILE A 301 -4.98 -20.86 37.91
C ILE A 301 -4.13 -22.09 37.54
N SER A 302 -2.90 -21.88 37.06
CA SER A 302 -1.99 -22.96 36.67
C SER A 302 -1.58 -23.82 37.88
N LEU A 303 -1.26 -23.22 39.02
CA LEU A 303 -0.94 -23.91 40.27
C LEU A 303 -2.12 -24.75 40.78
N SER A 304 -3.34 -24.20 40.71
CA SER A 304 -4.56 -24.92 41.09
C SER A 304 -4.85 -26.14 40.20
N ARG A 305 -4.31 -26.17 38.97
CA ARG A 305 -4.44 -27.30 38.04
C ARG A 305 -3.29 -28.30 38.15
N ALA A 306 -2.13 -27.88 38.68
CA ALA A 306 -0.93 -28.70 38.76
C ALA A 306 -0.97 -29.73 39.91
N ASN A 307 -1.63 -29.44 41.05
CA ASN A 307 -1.63 -30.30 42.24
C ASN A 307 -2.99 -30.32 42.95
N LYS A 308 -3.45 -31.51 43.38
CA LYS A 308 -4.70 -31.69 44.14
C LYS A 308 -4.71 -30.91 45.46
N LEU A 309 -3.58 -30.82 46.16
CA LEU A 309 -3.45 -30.04 47.40
C LEU A 309 -3.64 -28.55 47.14
N PHE A 310 -2.92 -27.99 46.15
CA PHE A 310 -3.09 -26.60 45.76
C PHE A 310 -4.48 -26.30 45.21
N ARG A 311 -5.09 -27.23 44.48
CA ARG A 311 -6.49 -27.11 44.06
C ARG A 311 -7.43 -26.95 45.25
N SER A 312 -7.31 -27.84 46.24
CA SER A 312 -8.15 -27.83 47.44
C SER A 312 -7.96 -26.55 48.25
N LEU A 313 -6.72 -26.06 48.34
CA LEU A 313 -6.40 -24.83 49.07
C LEU A 313 -6.89 -23.59 48.33
N LEU A 314 -6.47 -23.39 47.07
CA LEU A 314 -6.72 -22.18 46.29
C LEU A 314 -8.18 -22.01 45.87
N MET A 315 -8.93 -23.10 45.68
CA MET A 315 -10.36 -23.03 45.33
C MET A 315 -11.27 -22.99 46.57
N GLY A 316 -10.70 -23.01 47.78
CA GLY A 316 -11.45 -22.83 49.02
C GLY A 316 -11.78 -21.36 49.27
N ARG A 317 -12.92 -21.08 49.92
CA ARG A 317 -13.34 -19.70 50.25
C ARG A 317 -12.33 -18.95 51.12
N SER A 318 -11.60 -19.67 51.99
CA SER A 318 -10.53 -19.09 52.84
C SER A 318 -9.39 -18.45 52.02
N SER A 319 -9.22 -18.86 50.77
CA SER A 319 -8.21 -18.34 49.85
C SER A 319 -8.69 -17.16 49.01
N SER A 320 -9.87 -16.57 49.29
CA SER A 320 -10.37 -15.40 48.55
C SER A 320 -9.41 -14.21 48.62
N HIS A 321 -8.71 -14.01 49.73
CA HIS A 321 -7.70 -12.97 49.86
C HIS A 321 -6.53 -13.13 48.87
N ILE A 322 -6.21 -14.36 48.46
CA ILE A 322 -5.17 -14.67 47.48
C ILE A 322 -5.61 -14.22 46.09
N TRP A 323 -6.85 -14.52 45.70
CA TRP A 323 -7.43 -14.10 44.42
C TRP A 323 -7.55 -12.58 44.33
N HIS A 324 -8.04 -11.92 45.39
CA HIS A 324 -8.04 -10.46 45.48
C HIS A 324 -6.63 -9.86 45.39
N GLY A 325 -5.63 -10.48 46.04
CA GLY A 325 -4.23 -10.08 45.92
C GLY A 325 -3.75 -10.13 44.48
N ALA A 326 -3.98 -11.25 43.81
CA ALA A 326 -3.60 -11.44 42.41
C ALA A 326 -4.32 -10.51 41.44
N MET A 327 -5.61 -10.21 41.69
CA MET A 327 -6.36 -9.24 40.91
C MET A 327 -5.75 -7.84 40.98
N ARG A 328 -5.29 -7.42 42.17
CA ARG A 328 -4.63 -6.11 42.36
C ARG A 328 -3.28 -6.00 41.64
N ASN A 329 -2.67 -7.13 41.28
CA ASN A 329 -1.42 -7.15 40.52
C ASN A 329 -1.63 -6.82 39.04
N ILE A 330 -2.88 -6.84 38.55
CA ILE A 330 -3.23 -6.44 37.18
C ILE A 330 -3.82 -5.04 37.18
N ARG A 331 -3.18 -4.12 36.45
CA ARG A 331 -3.70 -2.76 36.26
C ARG A 331 -4.89 -2.78 35.29
N GLY A 332 -5.92 -1.98 35.60
CA GLY A 332 -7.09 -1.83 34.74
C GLY A 332 -8.02 -3.05 34.69
N LEU A 333 -7.81 -4.06 35.57
CA LEU A 333 -8.66 -5.24 35.60
C LEU A 333 -10.11 -4.86 35.95
N PRO A 334 -11.12 -5.25 35.14
CA PRO A 334 -12.52 -5.01 35.45
C PRO A 334 -12.94 -5.70 36.76
N PRO A 335 -13.90 -5.12 37.50
CA PRO A 335 -14.48 -5.79 38.67
C PRO A 335 -15.15 -7.11 38.25
N CYS A 336 -15.09 -8.11 39.13
CA CYS A 336 -15.75 -9.39 38.90
C CYS A 336 -17.28 -9.20 38.92
N PRO A 337 -18.02 -9.66 37.90
CA PRO A 337 -19.49 -9.66 37.95
C PRO A 337 -20.02 -10.47 39.13
N GLU A 338 -21.14 -10.03 39.73
CA GLU A 338 -21.72 -10.63 40.94
C GLU A 338 -22.17 -12.09 40.76
N ASP A 339 -22.54 -12.48 39.54
CA ASP A 339 -22.96 -13.84 39.17
C ASP A 339 -21.77 -14.78 38.91
N LEU A 340 -20.54 -14.27 38.92
CA LEU A 340 -19.32 -15.07 38.74
C LEU A 340 -18.45 -15.08 39.98
N SER A 341 -17.83 -16.24 40.25
CA SER A 341 -16.73 -16.31 41.22
C SER A 341 -15.43 -15.75 40.62
N GLU A 342 -14.61 -15.08 41.43
CA GLU A 342 -13.30 -14.55 40.99
C GLU A 342 -12.44 -15.58 40.25
N PRO A 343 -12.29 -16.84 40.72
CA PRO A 343 -11.49 -17.83 40.01
C PRO A 343 -12.05 -18.16 38.61
N HIS A 344 -13.37 -18.16 38.47
CA HIS A 344 -14.03 -18.41 37.19
C HIS A 344 -13.85 -17.23 36.24
N PHE A 345 -14.09 -16.01 36.73
CA PHE A 345 -13.91 -14.78 35.97
C PHE A 345 -12.46 -14.63 35.46
N LEU A 346 -11.48 -14.84 36.33
CA LEU A 346 -10.07 -14.79 35.95
C LEU A 346 -9.69 -15.92 34.99
N SER A 347 -10.30 -17.10 35.12
CA SER A 347 -10.12 -18.17 34.14
C SER A 347 -10.69 -17.79 32.77
N LEU A 348 -11.82 -17.06 32.69
CA LEU A 348 -12.37 -16.61 31.41
C LEU A 348 -11.44 -15.61 30.71
N LEU A 349 -10.89 -14.66 31.47
CA LEU A 349 -9.99 -13.62 30.96
C LEU A 349 -8.63 -14.21 30.52
N PHE A 350 -7.97 -14.97 31.41
CA PHE A 350 -6.56 -15.33 31.23
C PHE A 350 -6.33 -16.77 30.75
N SER A 351 -7.25 -17.71 31.01
CA SER A 351 -7.10 -19.09 30.54
C SER A 351 -7.49 -19.20 29.07
N LYS A 352 -6.73 -20.02 28.33
CA LYS A 352 -7.03 -20.36 26.93
C LYS A 352 -7.74 -21.71 26.84
N ASN A 353 -8.79 -21.91 27.63
CA ASN A 353 -9.51 -23.19 27.73
C ASN A 353 -11.00 -23.00 27.45
N CYS A 354 -11.63 -24.03 26.89
CA CYS A 354 -13.07 -24.07 26.67
C CYS A 354 -13.81 -24.09 28.02
N THR A 355 -14.81 -23.22 28.21
CA THR A 355 -15.62 -23.15 29.43
C THR A 355 -16.42 -24.44 29.64
N MET A 356 -16.83 -25.12 28.56
CA MET A 356 -17.69 -26.30 28.64
C MET A 356 -16.92 -27.60 28.80
N CYS A 357 -15.92 -27.85 27.95
CA CYS A 357 -15.18 -29.12 27.94
C CYS A 357 -13.75 -29.02 28.51
N GLY A 358 -13.26 -27.83 28.84
CA GLY A 358 -11.92 -27.62 29.40
C GLY A 358 -10.75 -27.72 28.42
N GLN A 359 -10.99 -28.12 27.17
CA GLN A 359 -9.94 -28.28 26.14
C GLN A 359 -9.28 -26.94 25.79
N PRO A 360 -7.99 -26.90 25.42
CA PRO A 360 -7.33 -25.66 25.00
C PRO A 360 -7.96 -25.05 23.73
N VAL A 361 -8.20 -23.74 23.73
CA VAL A 361 -8.80 -22.99 22.62
C VAL A 361 -8.06 -21.66 22.41
N ARG A 362 -7.77 -21.34 21.15
CA ARG A 362 -7.07 -20.10 20.74
C ARG A 362 -8.00 -18.96 20.33
N CYS A 363 -9.28 -19.01 20.66
CA CYS A 363 -10.22 -17.91 20.40
C CYS A 363 -10.35 -17.02 21.63
N ARG A 364 -10.70 -15.74 21.42
CA ARG A 364 -11.13 -14.84 22.48
C ARG A 364 -12.40 -15.37 23.18
N MET A 365 -12.61 -14.95 24.42
CA MET A 365 -13.86 -15.21 25.13
C MET A 365 -14.96 -14.26 24.62
N ASP A 366 -16.22 -14.66 24.78
CA ASP A 366 -17.38 -13.81 24.48
C ASP A 366 -17.78 -13.06 25.75
N GLU A 367 -17.72 -11.72 25.75
CA GLU A 367 -17.94 -10.90 26.94
C GLU A 367 -19.41 -10.86 27.37
N ILE A 368 -20.35 -11.03 26.42
CA ILE A 368 -21.79 -11.02 26.68
C ILE A 368 -22.21 -12.39 27.23
N LEU A 369 -21.91 -13.47 26.52
CA LEU A 369 -22.24 -14.83 26.92
C LEU A 369 -21.34 -15.36 28.05
N ARG A 370 -20.21 -14.70 28.33
CA ARG A 370 -19.22 -15.05 29.37
C ARG A 370 -18.67 -16.46 29.23
N VAL A 371 -18.39 -16.85 27.99
CA VAL A 371 -17.88 -18.20 27.66
C VAL A 371 -16.74 -18.11 26.66
N ARG A 372 -15.83 -19.09 26.72
CA ARG A 372 -14.86 -19.37 25.66
C ARG A 372 -15.18 -20.76 25.15
N LEU A 373 -15.61 -20.91 23.89
CA LEU A 373 -16.04 -22.21 23.35
C LEU A 373 -15.13 -22.70 22.24
N CYS A 374 -14.73 -23.97 22.30
CA CYS A 374 -14.12 -24.66 21.17
C CYS A 374 -15.15 -24.88 20.05
N THR A 375 -14.69 -25.19 18.84
CA THR A 375 -15.57 -25.35 17.66
C THR A 375 -16.70 -26.34 17.91
N GLN A 376 -16.43 -27.48 18.55
CA GLN A 376 -17.45 -28.47 18.88
C GLN A 376 -18.50 -27.92 19.86
N CYS A 377 -18.06 -27.32 20.97
CA CYS A 377 -18.98 -26.76 21.95
C CYS A 377 -19.79 -25.58 21.40
N ARG A 378 -19.29 -24.84 20.40
CA ARG A 378 -20.10 -23.82 19.71
C ARG A 378 -21.25 -24.43 18.93
N GLN A 379 -21.06 -25.61 18.33
CA GLN A 379 -22.12 -26.32 17.62
C GLN A 379 -23.14 -26.93 18.59
N ASP A 380 -22.66 -27.44 19.73
CA ASP A 380 -23.52 -28.16 20.68
C ASP A 380 -24.32 -27.23 21.60
N GLN A 381 -23.72 -26.09 21.99
CA GLN A 381 -24.19 -25.25 23.10
C GLN A 381 -24.79 -23.90 22.65
N LEU A 382 -24.74 -23.57 21.36
CA LEU A 382 -25.33 -22.33 20.85
C LEU A 382 -26.57 -22.62 20.01
N VAL A 383 -27.53 -21.70 20.08
CA VAL A 383 -28.71 -21.69 19.22
C VAL A 383 -28.82 -20.32 18.55
N PRO A 384 -29.13 -20.24 17.25
CA PRO A 384 -29.33 -18.97 16.57
C PRO A 384 -30.59 -18.29 17.11
N LEU A 385 -30.55 -16.98 17.31
CA LEU A 385 -31.68 -16.21 17.84
C LEU A 385 -32.94 -16.34 16.97
N THR A 386 -32.77 -16.58 15.67
CA THR A 386 -33.86 -16.83 14.70
C THR A 386 -34.63 -18.11 14.97
N SER A 387 -34.03 -19.09 15.67
CA SER A 387 -34.69 -20.34 16.08
C SER A 387 -35.58 -20.20 17.31
N LEU A 388 -35.47 -19.08 18.04
CA LEU A 388 -36.28 -18.81 19.23
C LEU A 388 -37.59 -18.09 18.84
N ILE A 389 -38.63 -18.28 19.66
CA ILE A 389 -39.88 -17.51 19.58
C ILE A 389 -39.58 -16.00 19.71
N ILE A 390 -40.32 -15.17 18.99
CA ILE A 390 -39.99 -13.75 18.79
C ILE A 390 -39.95 -13.00 20.14
N GLU A 391 -40.84 -13.35 21.06
CA GLU A 391 -41.06 -12.68 22.33
C GLU A 391 -39.87 -12.84 23.30
N ILE A 392 -39.16 -13.98 23.25
CA ILE A 392 -38.03 -14.23 24.16
C ILE A 392 -36.69 -13.74 23.60
N ARG A 393 -36.63 -13.34 22.33
CA ARG A 393 -35.36 -12.92 21.69
C ARG A 393 -34.68 -11.78 22.44
N CYS A 394 -35.46 -10.86 23.00
CA CYS A 394 -34.96 -9.74 23.81
C CYS A 394 -34.76 -10.07 25.30
N LEU A 395 -35.06 -11.31 25.72
CA LEU A 395 -35.00 -11.79 27.11
C LEU A 395 -33.85 -12.79 27.35
N VAL A 396 -33.08 -13.12 26.31
CA VAL A 396 -31.89 -13.98 26.37
C VAL A 396 -30.63 -13.15 26.11
N HIS A 397 -29.51 -13.52 26.72
CA HIS A 397 -28.23 -12.92 26.32
C HIS A 397 -27.83 -13.52 24.97
N HIS A 398 -27.45 -12.66 24.04
CA HIS A 398 -27.04 -13.08 22.71
C HIS A 398 -25.81 -12.30 22.24
N SER A 399 -25.02 -12.89 21.34
CA SER A 399 -23.83 -12.28 20.77
C SER A 399 -23.64 -12.71 19.31
N SER A 400 -23.29 -11.74 18.47
CA SER A 400 -22.87 -11.96 17.08
C SER A 400 -21.40 -12.38 16.96
N LYS A 401 -20.59 -12.20 18.03
CA LYS A 401 -19.14 -12.44 18.00
C LYS A 401 -18.76 -13.93 18.00
N ILE A 402 -19.71 -14.81 18.35
CA ILE A 402 -19.46 -16.24 18.54
C ILE A 402 -20.15 -17.10 17.48
N VAL A 403 -19.44 -17.39 16.40
CA VAL A 403 -19.99 -18.16 15.28
C VAL A 403 -19.66 -19.67 15.39
N PRO A 404 -20.63 -20.59 15.19
CA PRO A 404 -20.41 -22.04 15.18
C PRO A 404 -19.53 -22.60 14.04
N SER A 405 -19.23 -21.81 12.99
CA SER A 405 -18.41 -22.26 11.84
C SER A 405 -17.44 -21.19 11.31
N LYS A 406 -16.42 -21.61 10.55
CA LYS A 406 -15.42 -20.74 9.88
C LYS A 406 -15.97 -19.96 8.67
N ARG A 407 -17.29 -19.84 8.47
CA ARG A 407 -17.82 -18.98 7.40
C ARG A 407 -17.58 -17.53 7.78
N ARG A 408 -16.52 -16.97 7.20
CA ARG A 408 -16.00 -15.62 7.45
C ARG A 408 -16.96 -14.52 6.95
N TRP A 409 -18.04 -14.89 6.26
CA TRP A 409 -19.05 -14.00 5.71
C TRP A 409 -20.41 -14.74 5.66
N GLY A 410 -21.26 -14.46 6.63
CA GLY A 410 -22.68 -14.82 6.68
C GLY A 410 -23.42 -13.70 7.42
N PRO A 411 -24.73 -13.51 7.21
CA PRO A 411 -25.47 -12.42 7.85
C PRO A 411 -25.29 -12.48 9.36
N ASP A 412 -25.07 -11.32 10.00
CA ASP A 412 -24.93 -11.12 11.46
C ASP A 412 -26.05 -11.84 12.20
N THR A 413 -25.80 -13.11 12.53
CA THR A 413 -26.76 -13.96 13.21
C THR A 413 -26.32 -14.02 14.65
N ASP A 414 -27.13 -13.43 15.53
CA ASP A 414 -26.90 -13.50 16.97
C ASP A 414 -27.13 -14.92 17.47
N TYR A 415 -26.25 -15.35 18.39
CA TYR A 415 -26.35 -16.66 19.05
C TYR A 415 -26.55 -16.49 20.55
N ALA A 416 -27.43 -17.31 21.10
CA ALA A 416 -27.65 -17.44 22.55
C ALA A 416 -27.14 -18.79 23.05
N LEU A 417 -26.86 -18.89 24.35
CA LEU A 417 -26.59 -20.17 24.99
C LEU A 417 -27.87 -21.01 25.02
N LYS A 418 -27.77 -22.26 24.54
CA LYS A 418 -28.88 -23.20 24.43
C LYS A 418 -29.54 -23.50 25.79
N THR A 419 -28.76 -23.54 26.85
CA THR A 419 -29.27 -23.77 28.22
C THR A 419 -30.12 -22.59 28.69
N GLU A 420 -29.59 -21.38 28.58
CA GLU A 420 -30.30 -20.17 28.98
C GLU A 420 -31.56 -19.94 28.13
N ALA A 421 -31.47 -20.12 26.81
CA ALA A 421 -32.61 -19.96 25.92
C ALA A 421 -33.78 -20.87 26.33
N ARG A 422 -33.51 -22.13 26.68
CA ARG A 422 -34.52 -23.09 27.14
C ARG A 422 -35.13 -22.71 28.49
N GLU A 423 -34.30 -22.29 29.44
CA GLU A 423 -34.76 -21.87 30.77
C GLU A 423 -35.69 -20.64 30.68
N ILE A 424 -35.32 -19.67 29.84
CA ILE A 424 -36.11 -18.46 29.61
C ILE A 424 -37.39 -18.78 28.84
N GLU A 425 -37.33 -19.64 27.83
CA GLU A 425 -38.50 -20.09 27.07
C GLU A 425 -39.51 -20.80 27.98
N GLN A 426 -39.04 -21.76 28.78
CA GLN A 426 -39.90 -22.49 29.72
C GLN A 426 -40.59 -21.53 30.70
N LYS A 427 -39.83 -20.63 31.32
CA LYS A 427 -40.38 -19.67 32.28
C LYS A 427 -41.35 -18.67 31.64
N TYR A 428 -41.08 -18.24 30.41
CA TYR A 428 -41.98 -17.37 29.65
C TYR A 428 -43.32 -18.06 29.36
N LEU A 429 -43.28 -19.33 28.93
CA LEU A 429 -44.50 -20.11 28.67
C LEU A 429 -45.29 -20.36 29.96
N GLU A 430 -44.63 -20.72 31.07
CA GLU A 430 -45.27 -20.91 32.38
C GLU A 430 -46.02 -19.64 32.85
N LEU A 431 -45.41 -18.46 32.70
CA LEU A 431 -46.02 -17.18 33.07
C LEU A 431 -47.10 -16.70 32.09
N LYS A 432 -46.99 -17.08 30.81
CA LYS A 432 -47.99 -16.79 29.79
C LYS A 432 -49.25 -17.65 30.00
N ASP A 433 -49.06 -18.91 30.36
CA ASP A 433 -50.14 -19.88 30.61
C ASP A 433 -50.88 -19.58 31.93
N SER A 434 -50.21 -18.98 32.92
CA SER A 434 -50.84 -18.58 34.19
C SER A 434 -51.81 -17.38 34.07
N GLN A 435 -51.91 -16.74 32.88
CA GLN A 435 -52.80 -15.60 32.58
C GLN A 435 -52.72 -14.44 33.59
N ASP A 436 -51.52 -14.16 34.12
CA ASP A 436 -51.25 -12.99 34.96
C ASP A 436 -50.32 -12.02 34.22
N PRO A 437 -50.88 -11.06 33.46
CA PRO A 437 -50.10 -10.13 32.65
C PRO A 437 -49.16 -9.24 33.47
N LEU A 438 -49.50 -8.95 34.74
CA LEU A 438 -48.71 -8.06 35.58
C LEU A 438 -47.42 -8.74 36.04
N THR A 439 -47.51 -10.01 36.46
CA THR A 439 -46.34 -10.80 36.84
C THR A 439 -45.42 -11.04 35.65
N LEU A 440 -45.97 -11.35 34.46
CA LEU A 440 -45.19 -11.51 33.24
C LEU A 440 -44.45 -10.21 32.87
N ALA A 441 -45.14 -9.07 32.85
CA ALA A 441 -44.54 -7.78 32.51
C ALA A 441 -43.44 -7.36 33.50
N THR A 442 -43.63 -7.62 34.79
CA THR A 442 -42.63 -7.34 35.84
C THR A 442 -41.39 -8.20 35.62
N TRP A 443 -41.56 -9.50 35.38
CA TRP A 443 -40.45 -10.40 35.10
C TRP A 443 -39.70 -10.04 33.82
N GLU A 444 -40.41 -9.66 32.74
CA GLU A 444 -39.77 -9.18 31.50
C GLU A 444 -38.93 -7.92 31.73
N LEU A 445 -39.42 -6.99 32.53
CA LEU A 445 -38.70 -5.75 32.86
C LEU A 445 -37.45 -6.03 33.69
N ASP A 446 -37.55 -6.86 34.73
CA ASP A 446 -36.41 -7.31 35.54
C ASP A 446 -35.36 -8.00 34.66
N ARG A 447 -35.83 -8.81 33.71
CA ARG A 447 -34.96 -9.53 32.80
C ARG A 447 -34.23 -8.60 31.83
N LYS A 448 -34.94 -7.66 31.22
CA LYS A 448 -34.34 -6.60 30.37
C LYS A 448 -33.33 -5.77 31.16
N THR A 449 -33.61 -5.50 32.44
CA THR A 449 -32.69 -4.79 33.34
C THR A 449 -31.41 -5.59 33.60
N ALA A 450 -31.53 -6.91 33.86
CA ALA A 450 -30.40 -7.80 34.05
C ALA A 450 -29.52 -7.92 32.78
N ILE A 451 -30.14 -8.02 31.60
CA ILE A 451 -29.43 -8.01 30.30
C ILE A 451 -28.70 -6.69 30.12
N GLY A 452 -29.36 -5.56 30.38
CA GLY A 452 -28.74 -4.25 30.32
C GLY A 452 -27.54 -4.09 31.27
N LYS A 453 -27.61 -4.66 32.48
CA LYS A 453 -26.47 -4.71 33.42
C LYS A 453 -25.30 -5.51 32.83
N ARG A 454 -25.57 -6.72 32.33
CA ARG A 454 -24.55 -7.60 31.76
C ARG A 454 -23.91 -7.03 30.49
N LEU A 455 -24.67 -6.31 29.65
CA LEU A 455 -24.13 -5.61 28.49
C LEU A 455 -23.16 -4.50 28.89
N ARG A 456 -23.49 -3.70 29.92
CA ARG A 456 -22.57 -2.67 30.43
C ARG A 456 -21.28 -3.28 30.97
N GLU A 457 -21.38 -4.38 31.72
CA GLU A 457 -20.22 -5.11 32.23
C GLU A 457 -19.37 -5.72 31.09
N ALA A 458 -20.03 -6.25 30.05
CA ALA A 458 -19.37 -6.79 28.87
C ALA A 458 -18.55 -5.74 28.10
N ILE A 459 -19.04 -4.49 28.02
CA ILE A 459 -18.30 -3.37 27.40
C ILE A 459 -16.99 -3.10 28.15
N VAL A 460 -17.03 -3.06 29.49
CA VAL A 460 -15.83 -2.83 30.30
C VAL A 460 -14.83 -3.99 30.17
N ILE A 461 -15.32 -5.23 30.13
CA ILE A 461 -14.47 -6.40 29.89
C ILE A 461 -13.85 -6.35 28.50
N GLN A 462 -14.63 -5.97 27.49
CA GLN A 462 -14.16 -5.85 26.12
C GLN A 462 -13.04 -4.81 26.01
N ASP A 463 -13.22 -3.62 26.59
CA ASP A 463 -12.23 -2.53 26.57
C ASP A 463 -10.89 -2.97 27.22
N PHE A 464 -10.97 -3.68 28.35
CA PHE A 464 -9.79 -4.28 28.98
C PHE A 464 -9.09 -5.29 28.06
N LEU A 465 -9.84 -6.21 27.45
CA LEU A 465 -9.28 -7.22 26.55
C LEU A 465 -8.66 -6.59 25.29
N ASP A 466 -9.31 -5.58 24.72
CA ASP A 466 -8.82 -4.82 23.56
C ASP A 466 -7.50 -4.11 23.90
N THR A 467 -7.42 -3.50 25.09
CA THR A 467 -6.19 -2.87 25.57
C THR A 467 -5.05 -3.89 25.71
N VAL A 468 -5.31 -5.03 26.34
CA VAL A 468 -4.30 -6.09 26.52
C VAL A 468 -3.83 -6.68 25.18
N ASP A 469 -4.76 -6.89 24.24
CA ASP A 469 -4.43 -7.38 22.91
C ASP A 469 -3.59 -6.35 22.14
N SER A 470 -3.95 -5.06 22.21
CA SER A 470 -3.21 -3.94 21.59
C SER A 470 -1.79 -3.78 22.16
N ASP A 471 -1.62 -3.83 23.49
CA ASP A 471 -0.32 -3.75 24.15
C ASP A 471 0.59 -4.90 23.68
N ARG A 472 0.06 -6.13 23.63
CA ARG A 472 0.80 -7.30 23.15
C ARG A 472 1.21 -7.16 21.68
N GLU A 473 0.33 -6.63 20.84
CA GLU A 473 0.63 -6.38 19.43
C GLU A 473 1.69 -5.29 19.27
N GLN A 474 1.63 -4.24 20.07
CA GLN A 474 2.64 -3.19 20.10
C GLN A 474 4.00 -3.76 20.50
N GLU A 475 4.08 -4.55 21.57
CA GLU A 475 5.34 -5.21 21.97
C GLU A 475 5.91 -6.07 20.84
N LEU A 476 5.06 -6.85 20.15
CA LEU A 476 5.49 -7.64 19.00
C LEU A 476 5.96 -6.78 17.83
N ARG A 477 5.28 -5.66 17.52
CA ARG A 477 5.71 -4.70 16.50
C ARG A 477 7.06 -4.09 16.86
N GLU A 478 7.25 -3.68 18.10
CA GLU A 478 8.51 -3.11 18.60
C GLU A 478 9.66 -4.11 18.50
N LEU A 479 9.44 -5.37 18.87
CA LEU A 479 10.43 -6.44 18.73
C LEU A 479 10.78 -6.71 17.26
N LYS A 480 9.78 -6.76 16.37
CA LYS A 480 9.98 -6.91 14.91
C LYS A 480 10.79 -5.73 14.35
N ASN A 481 10.45 -4.50 14.74
CA ASN A 481 11.14 -3.28 14.32
C ASN A 481 12.56 -3.19 14.86
N ALA A 482 12.79 -3.59 16.11
CA ALA A 482 14.13 -3.65 16.70
C ALA A 482 15.03 -4.65 15.95
N ARG A 483 14.49 -5.82 15.61
CA ARG A 483 15.20 -6.82 14.82
C ARG A 483 15.50 -6.34 13.40
N ARG A 484 14.55 -5.66 12.76
CA ARG A 484 14.75 -5.04 11.44
C ARG A 484 15.90 -4.04 11.48
N ARG A 485 15.91 -3.15 12.47
CA ARG A 485 16.99 -2.16 12.65
C ARG A 485 18.36 -2.82 12.89
N ASP A 486 18.43 -3.88 13.69
CA ASP A 486 19.67 -4.64 13.88
C ASP A 486 20.18 -5.25 12.56
N ILE A 487 19.27 -5.83 11.76
CA ILE A 487 19.61 -6.37 10.43
C ILE A 487 20.11 -5.26 9.50
N GLU A 488 19.40 -4.14 9.41
CA GLU A 488 19.79 -3.00 8.58
C GLU A 488 21.16 -2.45 8.99
N ASN A 489 21.43 -2.28 10.29
CA ASN A 489 22.72 -1.82 10.79
C ASN A 489 23.87 -2.78 10.41
N ARG A 490 23.67 -4.10 10.57
CA ARG A 490 24.66 -5.11 10.14
C ARG A 490 24.92 -5.07 8.64
N LEU A 491 23.90 -4.79 7.83
CA LEU A 491 24.05 -4.64 6.39
C LEU A 491 24.85 -3.37 6.04
N VAL A 492 24.61 -2.26 6.76
CA VAL A 492 25.40 -1.03 6.62
C VAL A 492 26.87 -1.29 6.97
N GLU A 493 27.15 -2.01 8.06
CA GLU A 493 28.51 -2.42 8.43
C GLU A 493 29.19 -3.30 7.37
N LEU A 494 28.40 -4.07 6.60
CA LEU A 494 28.88 -4.85 5.46
C LEU A 494 29.06 -4.03 4.17
N GLY A 495 28.81 -2.72 4.20
CA GLY A 495 28.96 -1.81 3.05
C GLY A 495 27.72 -1.72 2.14
N TRP A 496 26.54 -2.11 2.63
CA TRP A 496 25.29 -1.90 1.90
C TRP A 496 24.68 -0.54 2.21
N ASP A 497 24.18 0.14 1.18
CA ASP A 497 23.47 1.40 1.35
C ASP A 497 22.04 1.12 1.82
N LYS A 498 21.46 1.97 2.68
CA LYS A 498 20.07 1.83 3.12
C LYS A 498 19.08 1.85 1.95
N LYS A 499 19.41 2.54 0.86
CA LYS A 499 18.61 2.55 -0.38
C LYS A 499 18.52 1.17 -1.04
N ASP A 500 19.49 0.28 -0.80
CA ASP A 500 19.47 -1.09 -1.29
C ASP A 500 18.53 -1.99 -0.45
N MET A 501 18.09 -1.54 0.73
CA MET A 501 17.35 -2.32 1.72
C MET A 501 15.82 -2.18 1.57
N GLN A 502 15.34 -1.87 0.37
CA GLN A 502 13.90 -1.86 0.06
C GLN A 502 13.40 -3.30 -0.12
N PHE A 503 13.02 -3.93 0.99
CA PHE A 503 12.39 -5.25 0.96
C PHE A 503 10.88 -5.10 0.72
N THR A 504 10.40 -5.43 -0.48
CA THR A 504 8.97 -5.40 -0.88
C THR A 504 8.14 -6.56 -0.29
N TYR A 505 6.82 -6.45 -0.33
CA TYR A 505 5.87 -7.42 0.26
C TYR A 505 5.93 -8.84 -0.34
N TYR A 506 6.43 -9.01 -1.57
CA TYR A 506 6.43 -10.29 -2.30
C TYR A 506 7.52 -11.28 -1.87
N PHE A 507 8.27 -10.98 -0.81
CA PHE A 507 9.29 -11.90 -0.33
C PHE A 507 8.66 -13.07 0.45
N PRO A 508 9.16 -14.31 0.27
CA PRO A 508 8.60 -15.45 0.96
C PRO A 508 8.76 -15.25 2.47
N ALA A 509 7.62 -15.01 3.13
CA ALA A 509 7.50 -15.05 4.57
C ALA A 509 8.14 -16.36 5.06
N ARG A 510 9.30 -16.27 5.69
CA ARG A 510 9.96 -17.44 6.26
C ARG A 510 10.31 -17.17 7.71
N LYS A 511 9.56 -17.90 8.55
CA LYS A 511 9.81 -18.31 9.94
C LYS A 511 11.05 -17.69 10.56
N ASP A 512 10.82 -16.97 11.65
CA ASP A 512 11.79 -16.54 12.64
C ASP A 512 13.03 -17.44 12.70
N CYS A 513 14.05 -17.10 11.92
CA CYS A 513 15.38 -17.65 12.08
C CYS A 513 16.16 -16.65 12.92
N PRO A 514 16.29 -16.84 14.24
CA PRO A 514 16.91 -15.85 15.13
C PRO A 514 18.40 -15.60 14.85
N ILE A 515 19.01 -16.37 13.94
CA ILE A 515 20.47 -16.41 13.75
C ILE A 515 20.84 -15.69 12.44
N TRP A 516 21.57 -14.58 12.57
CA TRP A 516 22.13 -13.78 11.46
C TRP A 516 22.83 -14.63 10.39
N ALA A 517 23.56 -15.67 10.80
CA ALA A 517 24.26 -16.60 9.91
C ALA A 517 23.34 -17.29 8.88
N ASN A 518 22.07 -17.54 9.21
CA ASN A 518 21.12 -18.20 8.33
C ASN A 518 20.39 -17.21 7.40
N ILE A 519 20.33 -15.94 7.78
CA ILE A 519 19.61 -14.89 7.06
C ILE A 519 20.54 -14.21 6.05
N ARG A 520 21.78 -13.90 6.45
CA ARG A 520 22.78 -13.24 5.60
C ARG A 520 22.90 -13.80 4.18
N PRO A 521 23.09 -15.13 3.95
CA PRO A 521 23.25 -15.65 2.59
C PRO A 521 21.99 -15.50 1.73
N LYS A 522 20.80 -15.32 2.33
CA LYS A 522 19.55 -15.09 1.62
C LYS A 522 19.33 -13.61 1.27
N LEU A 523 19.83 -12.70 2.11
CA LEU A 523 19.71 -11.26 1.90
C LEU A 523 20.66 -10.74 0.83
N ILE A 524 21.87 -11.28 0.71
CA ILE A 524 22.87 -10.77 -0.25
C ILE A 524 22.36 -10.76 -1.70
N PRO A 525 21.78 -11.85 -2.24
CA PRO A 525 21.24 -11.84 -3.61
C PRO A 525 20.13 -10.79 -3.81
N ILE A 526 19.30 -10.59 -2.78
CA ILE A 526 18.21 -9.61 -2.81
C ILE A 526 18.77 -8.19 -2.84
N LEU A 527 19.76 -7.90 -2.00
CA LEU A 527 20.42 -6.59 -1.96
C LEU A 527 21.17 -6.30 -3.27
N GLN A 528 21.76 -7.32 -3.90
CA GLN A 528 22.37 -7.19 -5.23
C GLN A 528 21.32 -6.82 -6.29
N ALA A 529 20.20 -7.55 -6.33
CA ALA A 529 19.10 -7.26 -7.25
C ALA A 529 18.50 -5.87 -7.01
N ASN A 530 18.33 -5.47 -5.75
CA ASN A 530 17.84 -4.14 -5.38
C ASN A 530 18.81 -3.04 -5.80
N ARG A 531 20.11 -3.23 -5.58
CA ARG A 531 21.15 -2.28 -6.02
C ARG A 531 21.16 -2.14 -7.54
N GLU A 532 21.08 -3.24 -8.27
CA GLU A 532 21.03 -3.23 -9.73
C GLU A 532 19.77 -2.52 -10.24
N ALA A 533 18.60 -2.83 -9.66
CA ALA A 533 17.35 -2.17 -10.00
C ALA A 533 17.40 -0.66 -9.70
N ARG A 534 17.96 -0.27 -8.55
CA ARG A 534 18.14 1.14 -8.18
C ARG A 534 19.09 1.85 -9.14
N LEU A 535 20.26 1.29 -9.42
CA LEU A 535 21.22 1.89 -10.36
C LEU A 535 20.64 2.00 -11.77
N GLN A 536 19.85 1.00 -12.21
CA GLN A 536 19.17 1.03 -13.50
C GLN A 536 18.08 2.11 -13.53
N LYS A 537 17.32 2.27 -12.43
CA LYS A 537 16.34 3.36 -12.28
C LYS A 537 17.04 4.72 -12.31
N GLU A 538 18.08 4.93 -11.50
CA GLU A 538 18.87 6.17 -11.48
C GLU A 538 19.53 6.47 -12.84
N LYS A 539 19.98 5.44 -13.57
CA LYS A 539 20.49 5.59 -14.96
C LYS A 539 19.37 6.01 -15.92
N SER A 540 18.20 5.37 -15.83
CA SER A 540 17.03 5.70 -16.65
C SER A 540 16.52 7.11 -16.38
N GLU A 541 16.51 7.55 -15.12
CA GLU A 541 16.11 8.90 -14.72
C GLU A 541 17.08 9.95 -15.28
N ARG A 542 18.39 9.72 -15.15
CA ARG A 542 19.42 10.60 -15.74
C ARG A 542 19.31 10.63 -17.27
N GLN A 543 19.09 9.50 -17.92
CA GLN A 543 18.88 9.42 -19.37
C GLN A 543 17.61 10.16 -19.81
N SER A 544 16.51 10.04 -19.06
CA SER A 544 15.26 10.78 -19.29
C SER A 544 15.46 12.28 -19.15
N ALA A 545 16.15 12.73 -18.09
CA ALA A 545 16.48 14.13 -17.88
C ALA A 545 17.34 14.70 -19.02
N ARG A 546 18.35 13.96 -19.50
CA ARG A 546 19.14 14.34 -20.68
C ARG A 546 18.28 14.46 -21.93
N LYS A 547 17.38 13.48 -22.19
CA LYS A 547 16.45 13.52 -23.34
C LYS A 547 15.53 14.75 -23.30
N ALA A 548 14.94 15.04 -22.15
CA ALA A 548 14.07 16.20 -21.97
C ALA A 548 14.83 17.50 -22.22
N ARG A 549 16.07 17.61 -21.72
CA ARG A 549 16.88 18.80 -21.96
C ARG A 549 17.32 18.95 -23.41
N LEU A 550 17.73 17.87 -24.08
CA LEU A 550 18.04 17.87 -25.51
C LEU A 550 16.82 18.31 -26.35
N ALA A 551 15.63 17.84 -26.01
CA ALA A 551 14.39 18.26 -26.68
C ALA A 551 14.15 19.77 -26.50
N ASN A 552 14.37 20.31 -25.30
CA ASN A 552 14.26 21.75 -25.04
C ASN A 552 15.28 22.55 -25.86
N LEU A 553 16.55 22.11 -25.89
CA LEU A 553 17.59 22.77 -26.68
C LEU A 553 17.23 22.78 -28.18
N LEU A 554 16.74 21.66 -28.74
CA LEU A 554 16.23 21.60 -30.11
C LEU A 554 15.04 22.54 -30.34
N SER A 555 14.13 22.65 -29.37
CA SER A 555 13.01 23.60 -29.41
C SER A 555 13.49 25.06 -29.41
N GLU A 556 14.52 25.39 -28.61
CA GLU A 556 15.16 26.71 -28.65
C GLU A 556 15.75 27.01 -30.04
N ILE A 557 16.36 26.03 -30.71
CA ILE A 557 16.79 26.17 -32.13
C ILE A 557 15.58 26.47 -33.01
N LYS A 558 14.52 25.67 -32.91
CA LYS A 558 13.31 25.82 -33.72
C LYS A 558 12.72 27.23 -33.58
N LYS A 559 12.63 27.75 -32.37
CA LYS A 559 12.11 29.11 -32.07
C LYS A 559 13.00 30.22 -32.61
N SER A 560 14.31 29.97 -32.71
CA SER A 560 15.26 30.95 -33.28
C SER A 560 15.28 30.99 -34.82
N GLN A 561 14.63 30.04 -35.50
CA GLN A 561 14.57 30.02 -36.96
C GLN A 561 13.56 31.04 -37.48
N ALA A 562 13.96 31.77 -38.52
CA ALA A 562 13.05 32.66 -39.25
C ALA A 562 11.91 31.85 -39.89
N PRO A 563 10.70 32.44 -39.97
CA PRO A 563 9.59 31.80 -40.66
C PRO A 563 9.89 31.60 -42.14
N VAL A 564 9.37 30.52 -42.72
CA VAL A 564 9.50 30.22 -44.15
C VAL A 564 8.62 31.16 -44.97
N LEU A 565 7.42 31.47 -44.46
CA LEU A 565 6.52 32.47 -45.02
C LEU A 565 5.88 33.28 -43.90
N ASP A 566 5.66 34.57 -44.15
CA ASP A 566 4.93 35.48 -43.29
C ASP A 566 4.04 36.38 -44.16
N ILE A 567 2.74 36.09 -44.18
CA ILE A 567 1.81 36.64 -45.19
C ILE A 567 0.48 37.09 -44.58
N ASP A 568 -0.09 38.16 -45.14
CA ASP A 568 -1.45 38.62 -44.84
C ASP A 568 -2.39 38.13 -45.97
N VAL A 569 -3.50 37.49 -45.63
CA VAL A 569 -4.38 36.80 -46.57
C VAL A 569 -5.81 37.35 -46.49
N ARG A 570 -6.43 37.59 -47.64
CA ARG A 570 -7.84 38.01 -47.75
C ARG A 570 -8.75 36.80 -47.98
N ALA A 571 -9.93 36.83 -47.38
CA ALA A 571 -10.95 35.80 -47.62
C ALA A 571 -11.35 35.71 -49.12
N PRO A 572 -11.43 34.49 -49.69
CA PRO A 572 -11.87 34.26 -51.06
C PRO A 572 -13.33 34.65 -51.27
N THR A 573 -13.66 35.05 -52.50
CA THR A 573 -15.02 35.44 -52.92
C THR A 573 -15.60 34.48 -53.93
N ASP A 574 -16.93 34.38 -53.97
CA ASP A 574 -17.61 33.71 -55.09
C ASP A 574 -17.44 34.56 -56.36
N PRO A 575 -16.81 34.05 -57.43
CA PRO A 575 -16.66 34.80 -58.68
C PRO A 575 -17.99 35.29 -59.27
N ARG A 576 -19.10 34.63 -58.90
CA ARG A 576 -20.45 34.88 -59.45
C ARG A 576 -21.23 35.97 -58.70
N GLU A 577 -20.79 36.41 -57.52
CA GLU A 577 -21.42 37.55 -56.80
C GLU A 577 -20.88 38.92 -57.27
N SER A 578 -19.77 38.95 -58.03
CA SER A 578 -19.12 40.18 -58.50
C SER A 578 -19.70 40.79 -59.79
N SER A 579 -20.66 40.16 -60.48
CA SER A 579 -21.15 40.62 -61.79
C SER A 579 -22.39 41.54 -61.75
N SER A 580 -22.79 42.03 -60.58
CA SER A 580 -23.90 42.98 -60.47
C SER A 580 -23.43 44.30 -59.87
N ASN A 581 -22.80 45.15 -60.70
CA ASN A 581 -23.01 46.61 -60.73
C ASN A 581 -22.29 47.21 -61.94
N PRO A 582 -22.96 47.99 -62.82
CA PRO A 582 -22.30 48.72 -63.90
C PRO A 582 -21.62 50.00 -63.39
N GLU A 583 -20.52 50.36 -64.05
CA GLU A 583 -19.77 51.62 -63.93
C GLU A 583 -20.64 52.85 -64.21
N GLU A 584 -20.47 53.95 -63.45
CA GLU A 584 -20.11 55.33 -63.94
C GLU A 584 -20.13 56.41 -62.79
N PRO A 585 -19.61 57.67 -62.95
CA PRO A 585 -18.33 58.06 -62.37
C PRO A 585 -18.32 59.33 -61.45
N SER A 586 -17.19 59.51 -60.75
CA SER A 586 -16.53 60.76 -60.30
C SER A 586 -17.34 61.94 -59.72
N ASN A 587 -17.06 62.32 -58.45
CA ASN A 587 -16.64 63.70 -58.11
C ASN A 587 -16.13 63.90 -56.64
N VAL A 588 -14.85 64.25 -56.54
CA VAL A 588 -14.17 65.30 -55.73
C VAL A 588 -14.69 65.70 -54.32
N SER A 589 -13.90 65.33 -53.29
CA SER A 589 -13.32 66.06 -52.11
C SER A 589 -13.97 67.35 -51.50
N PRO A 590 -13.50 67.87 -50.34
CA PRO A 590 -13.17 67.28 -49.01
C PRO A 590 -13.57 68.17 -47.78
N GLY A 591 -13.31 67.70 -46.54
CA GLY A 591 -13.24 68.52 -45.30
C GLY A 591 -14.47 68.40 -44.38
N ALA A 592 -14.39 68.41 -43.05
CA ALA A 592 -13.38 68.83 -42.09
C ALA A 592 -13.62 68.12 -40.73
N GLY A 593 -12.58 67.99 -39.89
CA GLY A 593 -12.74 67.67 -38.46
C GLY A 593 -13.15 68.91 -37.63
N PRO A 594 -12.79 69.02 -36.34
CA PRO A 594 -12.35 67.99 -35.40
C PRO A 594 -13.00 68.19 -33.99
N SER A 595 -12.32 67.73 -32.94
CA SER A 595 -12.46 68.08 -31.50
C SER A 595 -13.48 67.26 -30.69
N ASN A 596 -13.29 66.92 -29.42
CA ASN A 596 -12.23 66.96 -28.39
C ASN A 596 -12.90 66.14 -27.24
N GLY A 597 -12.27 65.43 -26.30
CA GLY A 597 -10.91 65.19 -25.88
C GLY A 597 -10.97 64.50 -24.50
N VAL A 598 -9.88 63.80 -24.15
CA VAL A 598 -9.32 63.58 -22.80
C VAL A 598 -10.10 62.76 -21.76
N ALA A 599 -9.60 61.55 -21.42
CA ALA A 599 -8.94 61.27 -20.12
C ALA A 599 -8.39 59.81 -20.01
N GLU A 600 -7.15 59.73 -19.52
CA GLU A 600 -6.34 58.61 -19.00
C GLU A 600 -7.08 57.72 -17.96
N ALA A 601 -6.64 56.54 -17.50
CA ALA A 601 -5.76 55.46 -17.95
C ALA A 601 -5.90 54.29 -16.93
N GLN A 602 -5.74 53.04 -17.39
CA GLN A 602 -5.26 51.85 -16.64
C GLN A 602 -6.20 51.12 -15.63
N PRO A 603 -5.91 49.86 -15.21
CA PRO A 603 -6.40 48.64 -15.89
C PRO A 603 -7.17 47.71 -14.91
N LEU A 604 -7.98 46.77 -15.40
CA LEU A 604 -8.49 45.71 -14.51
C LEU A 604 -8.56 44.34 -15.16
N ASN A 605 -8.06 43.39 -14.38
CA ASN A 605 -7.98 41.96 -14.61
C ASN A 605 -9.34 41.26 -14.58
N ASN A 606 -9.30 40.06 -15.17
CA ASN A 606 -10.04 38.84 -14.82
C ASN A 606 -11.49 38.65 -15.27
N ALA A 607 -11.68 37.42 -15.75
CA ALA A 607 -12.87 36.58 -15.75
C ALA A 607 -13.98 36.94 -16.74
N THR A 608 -14.15 36.07 -17.74
CA THR A 608 -15.44 35.89 -18.43
C THR A 608 -15.78 34.42 -18.48
N ASP A 609 -16.52 33.99 -17.46
CA ASP A 609 -17.54 32.96 -17.58
C ASP A 609 -18.57 33.41 -18.64
N ILE A 610 -18.73 32.62 -19.69
CA ILE A 610 -19.78 32.83 -20.70
C ILE A 610 -21.04 32.13 -20.18
N SER A 611 -21.92 32.90 -19.54
CA SER A 611 -23.32 32.50 -19.34
C SER A 611 -24.17 32.98 -20.51
N ILE A 612 -24.77 32.00 -21.17
CA ILE A 612 -25.75 32.13 -22.26
C ILE A 612 -27.04 32.68 -21.67
N ASN A 613 -27.55 33.80 -22.20
CA ASN A 613 -28.97 34.10 -22.12
C ASN A 613 -29.46 34.70 -23.44
N ALA A 614 -30.40 33.97 -24.03
CA ALA A 614 -31.12 34.33 -25.24
C ALA A 614 -32.26 35.30 -24.90
N SER A 615 -32.33 36.41 -25.63
CA SER A 615 -33.51 37.28 -25.68
C SER A 615 -33.70 37.79 -27.10
N GLN A 616 -34.88 37.54 -27.65
CA GLN A 616 -35.34 37.90 -28.99
C GLN A 616 -35.58 39.41 -29.12
N SER A 617 -35.26 40.00 -30.27
CA SER A 617 -36.01 41.15 -30.84
C SER A 617 -35.74 41.33 -32.35
N THR A 618 -36.79 41.77 -33.03
CA THR A 618 -37.07 41.89 -34.48
C THR A 618 -36.41 43.10 -35.18
N PRO A 619 -36.50 43.23 -36.53
CA PRO A 619 -35.53 43.94 -37.36
C PRO A 619 -35.85 45.43 -37.58
N ALA A 620 -34.81 46.25 -37.72
CA ALA A 620 -34.94 47.63 -38.19
C ALA A 620 -33.94 47.92 -39.32
N SER A 621 -34.53 48.34 -40.46
CA SER A 621 -34.06 49.18 -41.56
C SER A 621 -32.56 49.21 -41.95
N GLY A 622 -32.36 48.92 -43.24
CA GLY A 622 -31.07 48.90 -43.92
C GLY A 622 -30.26 50.19 -43.83
N SER A 623 -29.02 50.02 -43.42
CA SER A 623 -27.89 50.85 -43.79
C SER A 623 -26.84 49.90 -44.37
N VAL A 624 -26.49 50.08 -45.65
CA VAL A 624 -25.43 49.31 -46.31
C VAL A 624 -24.10 49.81 -45.73
N VAL A 625 -23.63 49.14 -44.67
CA VAL A 625 -22.27 49.29 -44.18
C VAL A 625 -21.36 48.55 -45.19
N PRO A 626 -20.26 49.13 -45.68
CA PRO A 626 -19.31 48.39 -46.50
C PRO A 626 -18.77 47.24 -45.66
N VAL A 627 -18.94 46.00 -46.13
CA VAL A 627 -18.40 44.81 -45.46
C VAL A 627 -16.88 44.90 -45.53
N VAL A 628 -16.25 45.44 -44.49
CA VAL A 628 -14.79 45.34 -44.28
C VAL A 628 -14.48 43.87 -44.05
N ARG A 629 -13.80 43.25 -45.01
CA ARG A 629 -13.50 41.82 -44.99
C ARG A 629 -12.35 41.53 -44.04
N PRO A 630 -12.38 40.40 -43.31
CA PRO A 630 -11.29 40.02 -42.43
C PRO A 630 -10.01 39.74 -43.25
N ILE A 631 -8.90 40.29 -42.77
CA ILE A 631 -7.54 39.95 -43.22
C ILE A 631 -6.97 39.01 -42.16
N PHE A 632 -6.43 37.87 -42.60
CA PHE A 632 -5.83 36.86 -41.74
C PHE A 632 -4.32 36.91 -41.87
N HIS A 633 -3.63 37.13 -40.77
CA HIS A 633 -2.18 37.04 -40.72
C HIS A 633 -1.78 35.57 -40.48
N THR A 634 -0.85 35.04 -41.27
CA THR A 634 -0.36 33.67 -41.10
C THR A 634 1.15 33.57 -41.30
N THR A 635 1.78 32.78 -40.45
CA THR A 635 3.22 32.52 -40.48
C THR A 635 3.44 31.01 -40.61
N LEU A 636 4.14 30.60 -41.67
CA LEU A 636 4.54 29.21 -41.87
C LEU A 636 5.93 28.99 -41.28
N LEU A 637 6.01 28.22 -40.20
CA LEU A 637 7.27 27.66 -39.72
C LEU A 637 7.60 26.42 -40.55
N GLY A 638 8.84 26.31 -41.03
CA GLY A 638 9.29 25.13 -41.75
C GLY A 638 9.29 23.88 -40.89
N ILE A 639 9.27 22.70 -41.53
CA ILE A 639 9.40 21.42 -40.81
C ILE A 639 10.68 21.42 -39.96
N PHE A 640 10.63 20.76 -38.81
CA PHE A 640 11.74 20.69 -37.86
C PHE A 640 11.81 19.30 -37.23
N PRO A 641 12.99 18.67 -37.15
CA PRO A 641 13.15 17.33 -36.58
C PRO A 641 12.85 17.36 -35.08
N ASP A 642 12.10 16.37 -34.59
CA ASP A 642 11.90 16.20 -33.16
C ASP A 642 13.10 15.49 -32.50
N ILE A 643 13.05 15.29 -31.18
CA ILE A 643 14.13 14.63 -30.46
C ILE A 643 14.34 13.18 -30.92
N MET A 644 13.29 12.49 -31.38
CA MET A 644 13.41 11.12 -31.86
C MET A 644 14.10 11.09 -33.23
N ASP A 645 13.79 12.04 -34.11
CA ASP A 645 14.53 12.23 -35.37
C ASP A 645 16.01 12.53 -35.12
N ALA A 646 16.29 13.45 -34.19
CA ALA A 646 17.66 13.86 -33.88
C ALA A 646 18.49 12.73 -33.25
N LEU A 647 17.86 11.80 -32.51
CA LEU A 647 18.53 10.65 -31.89
C LEU A 647 19.05 9.62 -32.90
N GLU A 648 18.63 9.68 -34.17
CA GLU A 648 19.24 8.87 -35.25
C GLU A 648 20.64 9.36 -35.62
N TRP A 649 20.94 10.62 -35.30
CA TRP A 649 22.21 11.20 -35.68
C TRP A 649 23.30 10.91 -34.62
N PRO A 650 24.53 10.51 -35.02
CA PRO A 650 25.56 10.03 -34.10
C PRO A 650 25.91 10.96 -32.93
N MET A 651 26.06 12.27 -33.16
CA MET A 651 26.43 13.20 -32.08
C MET A 651 25.31 13.40 -31.06
N VAL A 652 24.04 13.49 -31.46
CA VAL A 652 22.90 13.63 -30.52
C VAL A 652 22.65 12.32 -29.78
N LYS A 653 22.80 11.18 -30.47
CA LYS A 653 22.76 9.85 -29.85
C LYS A 653 23.83 9.70 -28.76
N ALA A 654 25.06 10.14 -29.03
CA ALA A 654 26.14 10.11 -28.04
C ALA A 654 25.83 11.00 -26.82
N LEU A 655 25.27 12.20 -27.02
CA LEU A 655 24.84 13.07 -25.92
C LEU A 655 23.76 12.44 -25.02
N PHE A 656 22.90 11.60 -25.61
CA PHE A 656 21.83 10.90 -24.91
C PHE A 656 22.32 9.63 -24.18
N GLU A 657 23.11 8.79 -24.86
CA GLU A 657 23.58 7.49 -24.37
C GLU A 657 24.71 7.61 -23.35
N ASN A 658 25.60 8.60 -23.51
CA ASN A 658 26.71 8.82 -22.58
C ASN A 658 26.18 9.20 -21.20
N ASP A 659 26.62 8.45 -20.18
CA ASP A 659 26.09 8.62 -18.83
C ASP A 659 26.76 9.77 -18.06
N THR A 660 26.57 10.99 -18.57
CA THR A 660 27.08 12.23 -17.96
C THR A 660 25.97 13.02 -17.28
N SER A 661 26.34 14.04 -16.49
CA SER A 661 25.38 15.02 -15.98
C SER A 661 24.78 15.85 -17.13
N VAL A 662 23.62 16.47 -16.88
CA VAL A 662 22.96 17.35 -17.86
C VAL A 662 23.85 18.54 -18.23
N SER A 663 24.54 19.14 -17.25
CA SER A 663 25.44 20.28 -17.50
C SER A 663 26.63 19.91 -18.40
N VAL A 664 27.24 18.74 -18.21
CA VAL A 664 28.33 18.25 -19.09
C VAL A 664 27.78 17.95 -20.49
N MET A 665 26.59 17.38 -20.59
CA MET A 665 25.92 17.14 -21.86
C MET A 665 25.66 18.44 -22.63
N GLU A 666 25.22 19.52 -21.96
CA GLU A 666 25.01 20.83 -22.59
C GLU A 666 26.29 21.44 -23.15
N GLN A 667 27.41 21.34 -22.43
CA GLN A 667 28.71 21.82 -22.93
C GLN A 667 29.11 21.08 -24.21
N ASN A 668 28.90 19.76 -24.24
CA ASN A 668 29.15 18.94 -25.42
C ASN A 668 28.17 19.26 -26.56
N PHE A 669 26.92 19.57 -26.25
CA PHE A 669 25.92 20.03 -27.23
C PHE A 669 26.37 21.33 -27.91
N VAL A 670 26.89 22.29 -27.13
CA VAL A 670 27.45 23.53 -27.68
C VAL A 670 28.66 23.23 -28.57
N ALA A 671 29.53 22.30 -28.16
CA ALA A 671 30.70 21.92 -28.93
C ALA A 671 30.37 21.30 -30.30
N CYS A 672 29.30 20.50 -30.41
CA CYS A 672 28.85 19.91 -31.67
C CYS A 672 27.72 20.70 -32.35
N ARG A 673 27.49 21.95 -31.96
CA ARG A 673 26.32 22.73 -32.42
C ARG A 673 26.28 22.90 -33.94
N SER A 674 27.42 23.17 -34.58
CA SER A 674 27.51 23.32 -36.04
C SER A 674 27.15 22.03 -36.79
N GLU A 675 27.51 20.86 -36.26
CA GLU A 675 27.16 19.56 -36.84
C GLU A 675 25.66 19.30 -36.72
N ILE A 676 25.05 19.67 -35.58
CA ILE A 676 23.61 19.56 -35.36
C ILE A 676 22.85 20.48 -36.32
N ASP A 677 23.27 21.73 -36.49
CA ASP A 677 22.64 22.67 -37.40
C ASP A 677 22.74 22.18 -38.87
N ALA A 678 23.89 21.60 -39.27
CA ALA A 678 24.06 20.97 -40.57
C ALA A 678 23.16 19.73 -40.75
N ALA A 679 23.02 18.90 -39.71
CA ALA A 679 22.14 17.73 -39.73
C ALA A 679 20.66 18.14 -39.84
N ILE A 680 20.24 19.20 -39.15
CA ILE A 680 18.90 19.78 -39.28
C ILE A 680 18.66 20.23 -40.72
N ALA A 681 19.60 20.99 -41.31
CA ALA A 681 19.48 21.45 -42.69
C ALA A 681 19.41 20.29 -43.70
N GLY A 682 20.27 19.29 -43.55
CA GLY A 682 20.27 18.08 -44.39
C GLY A 682 18.99 17.27 -44.26
N TRP A 683 18.48 17.11 -43.04
CA TRP A 683 17.21 16.44 -42.77
C TRP A 683 16.03 17.15 -43.44
N LYS A 684 15.98 18.49 -43.38
CA LYS A 684 14.94 19.29 -44.05
C LYS A 684 14.99 19.11 -45.57
N SER A 685 16.17 19.29 -46.18
CA SER A 685 16.35 19.13 -47.63
C SER A 685 15.94 17.73 -48.07
N SER A 686 16.50 16.68 -47.44
CA SER A 686 16.18 15.30 -47.80
C SER A 686 14.70 14.97 -47.66
N THR A 687 14.00 15.58 -46.70
CA THR A 687 12.56 15.39 -46.53
C THR A 687 11.77 16.09 -47.62
N HIS A 688 12.10 17.35 -47.93
CA HIS A 688 11.47 18.08 -49.03
C HIS A 688 11.69 17.36 -50.37
N ASP A 689 12.93 17.02 -50.69
CA ASP A 689 13.30 16.37 -51.96
C ASP A 689 12.51 15.07 -52.17
N ARG A 690 12.43 14.24 -51.11
CA ARG A 690 11.75 12.94 -51.19
C ARG A 690 10.23 13.07 -51.31
N MET A 691 9.62 14.02 -50.59
CA MET A 691 8.17 14.25 -50.70
C MET A 691 7.80 14.90 -52.03
N ALA A 692 8.63 15.82 -52.55
CA ALA A 692 8.45 16.42 -53.86
C ALA A 692 8.60 15.37 -54.97
N GLU A 693 9.57 14.47 -54.86
CA GLU A 693 9.74 13.33 -55.78
C GLU A 693 8.51 12.42 -55.80
N MET A 694 7.88 12.16 -54.65
CA MET A 694 6.63 11.40 -54.59
C MET A 694 5.50 12.10 -55.38
N LEU A 695 5.42 13.43 -55.33
CA LEU A 695 4.46 14.20 -56.14
C LEU A 695 4.79 14.16 -57.63
N ARG A 696 6.09 14.18 -58.01
CA ARG A 696 6.54 14.08 -59.41
C ARG A 696 6.24 12.74 -60.06
N GLN A 697 6.23 11.68 -59.27
CA GLN A 697 5.88 10.34 -59.74
C GLN A 697 4.36 10.16 -59.92
N ASP A 698 3.54 11.04 -59.33
CA ASP A 698 2.09 11.07 -59.52
C ASP A 698 1.76 11.81 -60.83
N GLN A 699 1.01 11.19 -61.74
CA GLN A 699 0.75 11.68 -63.11
C GLN A 699 -0.05 13.01 -63.12
N ASP A 700 0.63 14.15 -63.06
CA ASP A 700 0.23 15.47 -63.63
C ASP A 700 1.12 16.58 -63.02
N ILE A 701 2.27 16.85 -63.63
CA ILE A 701 3.05 18.07 -63.36
C ILE A 701 3.38 18.75 -64.67
N GLU A 702 2.36 19.26 -65.34
CA GLU A 702 2.54 20.37 -66.27
C GLU A 702 1.74 21.57 -65.72
N GLY A 703 2.43 22.54 -65.13
CA GLY A 703 1.80 23.76 -64.61
C GLY A 703 2.74 24.65 -63.79
N GLU A 704 2.35 25.92 -63.62
CA GLU A 704 3.01 26.89 -62.74
C GLU A 704 3.08 26.37 -61.29
N LEU A 705 4.20 26.65 -60.59
CA LEU A 705 4.47 26.05 -59.28
C LEU A 705 3.62 26.63 -58.14
N LEU A 706 3.53 27.96 -58.04
CA LEU A 706 2.64 28.67 -57.11
C LEU A 706 2.26 30.02 -57.72
N THR A 707 1.02 30.46 -57.51
CA THR A 707 0.58 31.83 -57.83
C THR A 707 -0.05 32.47 -56.59
N PRO A 708 0.41 33.66 -56.15
CA PRO A 708 -0.24 34.40 -55.07
C PRO A 708 -1.67 34.79 -55.51
N ARG A 709 -2.70 34.30 -54.83
CA ARG A 709 -4.11 34.58 -55.21
C ARG A 709 -4.87 35.35 -54.16
N LEU A 710 -4.59 35.08 -52.89
CA LEU A 710 -5.31 35.64 -51.75
C LEU A 710 -4.43 36.54 -50.87
N ILE A 711 -3.13 36.60 -51.14
CA ILE A 711 -2.17 37.43 -50.39
C ILE A 711 -2.47 38.93 -50.61
N VAL A 712 -2.56 39.67 -49.51
CA VAL A 712 -2.60 41.13 -49.48
C VAL A 712 -1.18 41.64 -49.71
N GLN A 713 -0.84 41.94 -50.96
CA GLN A 713 0.48 42.42 -51.34
C GLN A 713 0.79 43.75 -50.64
N LYS A 714 1.90 43.82 -49.90
CA LYS A 714 2.43 45.08 -49.32
C LYS A 714 3.27 45.86 -50.34
N GLU A 715 3.96 45.18 -51.26
CA GLU A 715 4.75 45.73 -52.39
C GLU A 715 4.80 44.68 -53.52
N ASP A 716 5.12 45.06 -54.77
CA ASP A 716 5.15 44.19 -56.00
C ASP A 716 6.18 43.03 -55.98
N SER A 717 6.64 42.59 -54.81
CA SER A 717 7.57 41.47 -54.64
C SER A 717 6.83 40.13 -54.54
N ASP A 718 7.24 39.14 -55.34
CA ASP A 718 6.74 37.76 -55.23
C ASP A 718 7.05 37.16 -53.84
N PRO A 719 6.04 36.84 -53.00
CA PRO A 719 6.25 36.31 -51.65
C PRO A 719 6.89 34.92 -51.64
N PHE A 720 6.92 34.21 -52.78
CA PHE A 720 7.49 32.89 -52.92
C PHE A 720 8.89 32.88 -53.57
N ALA A 721 9.46 34.05 -53.89
CA ALA A 721 10.71 34.17 -54.65
C ALA A 721 11.89 33.42 -54.01
N ASN A 722 11.96 33.41 -52.67
CA ASN A 722 13.06 32.79 -51.91
C ASN A 722 12.85 31.29 -51.63
N LEU A 723 11.76 30.68 -52.12
CA LEU A 723 11.49 29.25 -51.92
C LEU A 723 12.07 28.42 -53.08
N SER A 724 12.62 27.25 -52.76
CA SER A 724 13.00 26.24 -53.76
C SER A 724 11.76 25.71 -54.50
N ASP A 725 11.93 25.26 -55.75
CA ASP A 725 10.83 24.71 -56.55
C ASP A 725 10.15 23.49 -55.92
N ASP A 726 10.91 22.62 -55.26
CA ASP A 726 10.38 21.46 -54.50
C ASP A 726 9.45 21.91 -53.37
N LEU A 727 9.84 22.96 -52.64
CA LEU A 727 9.04 23.52 -51.57
C LEU A 727 7.80 24.25 -52.12
N LYS A 728 7.90 24.94 -53.26
CA LYS A 728 6.74 25.53 -53.95
C LYS A 728 5.74 24.44 -54.35
N LEU A 729 6.23 23.33 -54.93
CA LEU A 729 5.41 22.17 -55.27
C LEU A 729 4.72 21.56 -54.05
N LEU A 730 5.45 21.37 -52.94
CA LEU A 730 4.90 20.86 -51.69
C LEU A 730 3.85 21.78 -51.05
N LEU A 731 3.98 23.09 -51.27
CA LEU A 731 3.07 24.10 -50.75
C LEU A 731 1.81 24.32 -51.60
N ARG A 732 1.65 23.66 -52.75
CA ARG A 732 0.40 23.77 -53.50
C ARG A 732 -0.78 23.20 -52.72
N ALA A 733 -1.94 23.82 -52.85
CA ALA A 733 -3.18 23.38 -52.19
C ALA A 733 -3.67 21.99 -52.64
N ASP A 734 -3.22 21.47 -53.79
CA ASP A 734 -3.51 20.12 -54.27
C ASP A 734 -2.44 19.08 -53.89
N SER A 735 -1.35 19.48 -53.24
CA SER A 735 -0.29 18.57 -52.74
C SER A 735 -0.71 17.92 -51.41
N LEU A 736 -1.56 16.90 -51.50
CA LEU A 736 -2.18 16.21 -50.36
C LEU A 736 -1.59 14.82 -50.13
N PHE A 737 -1.35 14.51 -48.85
CA PHE A 737 -0.73 13.28 -48.39
C PHE A 737 -1.62 12.52 -47.41
N THR A 738 -1.46 11.20 -47.37
CA THR A 738 -2.15 10.30 -46.45
C THR A 738 -1.20 9.24 -45.87
N SER A 739 -1.61 8.62 -44.78
CA SER A 739 -0.84 7.59 -44.06
C SER A 739 -1.22 6.18 -44.50
N THR A 740 -0.23 5.26 -44.55
CA THR A 740 -0.46 3.83 -44.79
C THR A 740 -1.02 3.08 -43.59
N SER A 741 -1.06 3.70 -42.41
CA SER A 741 -1.49 3.04 -41.17
C SER A 741 -3.01 2.92 -41.13
N GLN A 742 -3.52 1.69 -41.10
CA GLN A 742 -4.95 1.38 -40.91
C GLN A 742 -5.38 1.79 -39.49
N ASN A 743 -5.84 3.03 -39.31
CA ASN A 743 -6.64 3.37 -38.14
C ASN A 743 -8.03 2.73 -38.28
N ILE A 744 -8.63 2.38 -37.14
CA ILE A 744 -9.94 1.71 -37.01
C ILE A 744 -11.10 2.57 -37.57
N SER A 745 -10.84 3.85 -37.87
CA SER A 745 -11.78 4.77 -38.51
C SER A 745 -11.72 4.64 -40.03
N SER A 746 -12.87 4.44 -40.66
CA SER A 746 -13.05 4.26 -42.12
C SER A 746 -12.70 5.48 -43.00
N ARG A 747 -12.17 6.58 -42.44
CA ARG A 747 -11.80 7.79 -43.18
C ARG A 747 -10.30 7.89 -43.39
N LYS A 748 -9.88 8.09 -44.64
CA LYS A 748 -8.49 8.43 -44.99
C LYS A 748 -8.18 9.83 -44.45
N GLU A 749 -7.22 9.92 -43.54
CA GLU A 749 -6.75 11.22 -43.03
C GLU A 749 -5.92 11.93 -44.12
N LEU A 750 -6.38 13.10 -44.57
CA LEU A 750 -5.71 13.94 -45.56
C LEU A 750 -4.96 15.07 -44.85
N THR A 751 -3.73 15.32 -45.28
CA THR A 751 -2.88 16.35 -44.70
C THR A 751 -2.00 16.99 -45.76
N SER A 752 -1.61 18.23 -45.52
CA SER A 752 -0.52 18.94 -46.17
C SER A 752 0.85 18.38 -45.74
N TYR A 753 1.91 18.67 -46.50
CA TYR A 753 3.22 18.02 -46.28
C TYR A 753 3.80 18.28 -44.87
N ASP A 754 3.68 19.51 -44.36
CA ASP A 754 4.15 19.92 -43.04
C ASP A 754 3.42 19.13 -41.93
N MET A 755 2.10 18.99 -42.07
CA MET A 755 1.27 18.21 -41.16
C MET A 755 1.54 16.71 -41.29
N ALA A 756 1.78 16.20 -42.50
CA ALA A 756 2.12 14.81 -42.73
C ALA A 756 3.41 14.42 -41.99
N VAL A 757 4.48 15.23 -42.10
CA VAL A 757 5.75 15.01 -41.40
C VAL A 757 5.59 15.11 -39.88
N THR A 758 4.74 16.03 -39.40
CA THR A 758 4.58 16.26 -37.97
C THR A 758 3.66 15.23 -37.29
N ARG A 759 2.60 14.80 -37.99
CA ARG A 759 1.47 14.02 -37.44
C ARG A 759 1.55 12.53 -37.78
N PHE A 760 2.02 12.15 -38.97
CA PHE A 760 2.14 10.74 -39.37
C PHE A 760 3.38 10.09 -38.76
N GLY A 761 3.34 9.91 -37.45
CA GLY A 761 4.41 9.27 -36.68
C GLY A 761 3.93 8.60 -35.41
N TYR A 762 2.84 9.04 -34.76
CA TYR A 762 2.45 8.51 -33.46
C TYR A 762 2.03 7.03 -33.50
N ARG A 763 2.67 6.21 -32.66
CA ARG A 763 2.35 4.80 -32.42
C ARG A 763 1.81 4.62 -31.00
N LEU A 764 0.79 3.77 -30.88
CA LEU A 764 0.40 3.17 -29.61
C LEU A 764 1.27 1.94 -29.39
N ALA A 765 2.16 1.97 -28.40
CA ALA A 765 2.90 0.79 -28.01
C ALA A 765 2.08 0.01 -26.97
N PHE A 766 1.68 -1.21 -27.29
CA PHE A 766 1.17 -2.14 -26.28
C PHE A 766 2.36 -2.88 -25.69
N LYS A 767 2.65 -2.67 -24.41
CA LYS A 767 3.61 -3.46 -23.67
C LYS A 767 2.89 -4.08 -22.47
N ASP A 768 2.87 -5.41 -22.41
CA ASP A 768 2.38 -6.20 -21.27
C ASP A 768 0.91 -5.93 -20.87
N GLY A 769 0.03 -5.66 -21.84
CA GLY A 769 -1.41 -5.49 -21.60
C GLY A 769 -1.83 -4.16 -20.96
N ILE A 770 -0.89 -3.24 -20.73
CA ILE A 770 -1.14 -1.87 -20.27
C ILE A 770 -0.98 -0.92 -21.48
N MET A 771 -1.96 -0.03 -21.68
CA MET A 771 -1.85 1.07 -22.67
C MET A 771 -0.61 1.90 -22.33
N ALA A 772 0.47 1.78 -23.09
CA ALA A 772 1.60 2.69 -22.93
C ALA A 772 1.26 4.06 -23.53
N ARG A 773 1.95 5.10 -23.03
CA ARG A 773 1.83 6.47 -23.56
C ARG A 773 2.10 6.49 -25.07
N PRO A 774 1.37 7.30 -25.86
CA PRO A 774 1.67 7.49 -27.28
C PRO A 774 3.14 7.86 -27.46
N TYR A 775 3.85 7.18 -28.36
CA TYR A 775 5.24 7.53 -28.71
C TYR A 775 5.32 7.80 -30.21
N LYS A 776 6.05 8.83 -30.60
CA LYS A 776 6.35 9.13 -31.99
C LYS A 776 7.72 8.52 -32.35
N PRO A 777 7.84 7.43 -33.13
CA PRO A 777 9.06 7.06 -33.83
C PRO A 777 9.62 8.21 -34.69
N PRO A 778 10.92 8.13 -35.05
CA PRO A 778 11.47 8.98 -36.10
C PRO A 778 10.60 8.98 -37.36
N VAL A 779 10.55 10.10 -38.06
CA VAL A 779 9.74 10.30 -39.28
C VAL A 779 10.12 9.23 -40.31
N GLU A 780 9.15 8.38 -40.65
CA GLU A 780 9.32 7.28 -41.59
C GLU A 780 8.56 7.61 -42.88
N LEU A 781 9.26 8.22 -43.85
CA LEU A 781 8.65 8.66 -45.12
C LEU A 781 8.03 7.52 -45.96
N SER A 782 8.37 6.25 -45.68
CA SER A 782 7.74 5.06 -46.29
C SER A 782 6.23 4.94 -46.02
N ARG A 783 5.75 5.56 -44.94
CA ARG A 783 4.36 5.52 -44.49
C ARG A 783 3.50 6.65 -45.03
N ILE A 784 4.13 7.65 -45.63
CA ILE A 784 3.45 8.77 -46.25
C ILE A 784 3.28 8.43 -47.72
N ARG A 785 2.09 8.68 -48.27
CA ARG A 785 1.81 8.53 -49.70
C ARG A 785 1.06 9.76 -50.21
N VAL A 786 1.28 10.09 -51.48
CA VAL A 786 0.43 11.06 -52.19
C VAL A 786 -0.95 10.44 -52.32
N CYS A 787 -1.99 11.22 -52.05
CA CYS A 787 -3.37 10.79 -52.28
C CYS A 787 -3.82 11.31 -53.64
N SER A 788 -3.59 10.52 -54.70
CA SER A 788 -3.86 10.89 -56.09
C SER A 788 -5.33 11.27 -56.31
N GLU A 789 -6.26 10.58 -55.65
CA GLU A 789 -7.70 10.89 -55.74
C GLU A 789 -8.03 12.25 -55.13
N ALA A 790 -7.43 12.58 -53.98
CA ALA A 790 -7.61 13.87 -53.32
C ALA A 790 -6.99 15.01 -54.13
N ARG A 791 -5.84 14.77 -54.77
CA ARG A 791 -5.19 15.74 -55.67
C ARG A 791 -6.09 16.10 -56.85
N GLN A 792 -6.65 15.10 -57.54
CA GLN A 792 -7.60 15.33 -58.64
C GLN A 792 -8.84 16.12 -58.19
N VAL A 793 -9.40 15.76 -57.04
CA VAL A 793 -10.56 16.47 -56.47
C VAL A 793 -10.20 17.92 -56.11
N ALA A 794 -9.05 18.13 -55.46
CA ALA A 794 -8.56 19.45 -55.11
C ALA A 794 -8.38 20.34 -56.35
N GLN A 795 -7.78 19.82 -57.42
CA GLN A 795 -7.62 20.54 -58.68
C GLN A 795 -8.96 21.00 -59.27
N VAL A 796 -9.97 20.11 -59.32
CA VAL A 796 -11.32 20.46 -59.80
C VAL A 796 -11.95 21.57 -58.95
N LEU A 797 -11.82 21.49 -57.62
CA LEU A 797 -12.33 22.52 -56.70
C LEU A 797 -11.62 23.85 -56.91
N LEU A 798 -10.28 23.85 -57.01
CA LEU A 798 -9.46 25.05 -57.19
C LEU A 798 -9.76 25.75 -58.52
N VAL A 799 -9.89 25.01 -59.62
CA VAL A 799 -10.30 25.55 -60.93
C VAL A 799 -11.67 26.22 -60.83
N HIS A 800 -12.65 25.58 -60.18
CA HIS A 800 -13.98 26.16 -60.03
C HIS A 800 -14.00 27.42 -59.15
N MET A 801 -13.07 27.52 -58.20
CA MET A 801 -12.87 28.71 -57.36
C MET A 801 -12.03 29.81 -58.04
N GLY A 802 -11.39 29.52 -59.18
CA GLY A 802 -10.43 30.41 -59.82
C GLY A 802 -9.10 30.56 -59.05
N LEU A 803 -8.77 29.58 -58.20
CA LEU A 803 -7.61 29.55 -57.31
C LEU A 803 -6.59 28.49 -57.74
N GLU A 804 -6.34 28.37 -59.03
CA GLU A 804 -5.35 27.45 -59.59
C GLU A 804 -3.94 27.78 -59.06
N ASN A 805 -3.19 26.74 -58.67
CA ASN A 805 -1.83 26.86 -58.13
C ASN A 805 -1.71 27.75 -56.87
N VAL A 806 -2.78 27.90 -56.09
CA VAL A 806 -2.74 28.63 -54.80
C VAL A 806 -1.94 27.86 -53.74
N SER A 807 -1.30 28.59 -52.82
CA SER A 807 -0.61 27.96 -51.69
C SER A 807 -1.62 27.41 -50.67
N ILE A 808 -1.34 26.20 -50.16
CA ILE A 808 -2.08 25.62 -49.03
C ILE A 808 -2.02 26.51 -47.78
N THR A 809 -0.96 27.31 -47.63
CA THR A 809 -0.80 28.24 -46.51
C THR A 809 -1.84 29.36 -46.59
N GLU A 810 -2.16 29.83 -47.80
CA GLU A 810 -3.22 30.82 -48.03
C GLU A 810 -4.60 30.24 -47.66
N LEU A 811 -4.86 28.97 -47.97
CA LEU A 811 -6.14 28.34 -47.64
C LEU A 811 -6.27 27.99 -46.15
N LYS A 812 -5.16 27.58 -45.50
CA LYS A 812 -5.13 27.27 -44.06
C LYS A 812 -5.40 28.49 -43.19
N SER A 813 -4.96 29.68 -43.59
CA SER A 813 -5.16 30.91 -42.80
C SER A 813 -6.63 31.30 -42.63
N ILE A 814 -7.48 30.86 -43.57
CA ILE A 814 -8.93 31.04 -43.53
C ILE A 814 -9.57 30.10 -42.47
N GLY A 815 -8.91 28.99 -42.14
CA GLY A 815 -9.37 28.00 -41.18
C GLY A 815 -10.62 27.24 -41.67
N ARG A 816 -11.62 27.09 -40.80
CA ARG A 816 -12.92 26.47 -41.15
C ARG A 816 -13.81 27.47 -41.90
N GLY A 817 -13.36 27.89 -43.07
CA GLY A 817 -14.05 28.89 -43.92
C GLY A 817 -14.77 28.33 -45.14
N PHE A 818 -14.76 27.01 -45.33
CA PHE A 818 -15.27 26.38 -46.55
C PHE A 818 -16.47 25.48 -46.27
N ALA A 819 -17.53 25.57 -47.06
CA ALA A 819 -18.67 24.67 -47.00
C ALA A 819 -18.96 24.04 -48.36
N CYS A 820 -19.55 22.85 -48.37
CA CYS A 820 -19.98 22.20 -49.61
C CYS A 820 -21.20 22.95 -50.17
N GLY A 821 -21.12 23.40 -51.42
CA GLY A 821 -22.22 24.06 -52.10
C GLY A 821 -23.25 23.09 -52.73
N ARG A 822 -22.93 21.79 -52.75
CA ARG A 822 -23.68 20.75 -53.48
C ARG A 822 -24.62 19.92 -52.61
N CYS A 823 -24.23 19.56 -51.39
CA CYS A 823 -24.92 18.57 -50.59
C CYS A 823 -25.66 19.18 -49.38
N HIS A 824 -26.18 18.31 -48.51
CA HIS A 824 -26.88 18.68 -47.27
C HIS A 824 -25.94 19.16 -46.15
N ASP A 825 -24.66 18.78 -46.18
CA ASP A 825 -23.68 19.08 -45.14
C ASP A 825 -23.20 20.53 -45.25
N SER A 826 -23.87 21.40 -44.49
CA SER A 826 -23.57 22.83 -44.39
C SER A 826 -22.48 23.17 -43.36
N ARG A 827 -21.82 22.17 -42.75
CA ARG A 827 -20.76 22.44 -41.77
C ARG A 827 -19.57 23.08 -42.46
N MET A 828 -19.06 24.13 -41.82
CA MET A 828 -17.81 24.76 -42.21
C MET A 828 -16.63 23.81 -41.94
N LYS A 829 -15.74 23.70 -42.92
CA LYS A 829 -14.63 22.76 -43.01
C LYS A 829 -13.36 23.52 -43.31
N THR A 830 -12.24 22.98 -42.85
CA THR A 830 -10.90 23.31 -43.37
C THR A 830 -10.80 22.85 -44.83
N TRP A 831 -9.75 23.30 -45.54
CA TRP A 831 -9.51 22.86 -46.91
C TRP A 831 -9.37 21.34 -47.01
N GLU A 832 -8.55 20.73 -46.14
CA GLU A 832 -8.33 19.29 -46.12
C GLU A 832 -9.62 18.50 -45.84
N GLU A 833 -10.46 18.97 -44.90
CA GLU A 833 -11.76 18.36 -44.62
C GLU A 833 -12.76 18.50 -45.78
N LEU A 834 -12.72 19.63 -46.50
CA LEU A 834 -13.55 19.84 -47.69
C LEU A 834 -13.14 18.88 -48.81
N VAL A 835 -11.85 18.77 -49.10
CA VAL A 835 -11.35 17.83 -50.12
C VAL A 835 -11.70 16.39 -49.71
N SER A 836 -11.48 16.02 -48.45
CA SER A 836 -11.88 14.70 -47.92
C SER A 836 -13.37 14.42 -48.14
N HIS A 837 -14.23 15.42 -47.93
CA HIS A 837 -15.66 15.29 -48.15
C HIS A 837 -16.02 14.96 -49.61
N PHE A 838 -15.34 15.57 -50.59
CA PHE A 838 -15.57 15.30 -52.01
C PHE A 838 -14.95 13.95 -52.45
N VAL A 839 -13.81 13.55 -51.87
CA VAL A 839 -13.23 12.21 -52.09
C VAL A 839 -14.18 11.12 -51.59
N GLU A 840 -14.70 11.26 -50.37
CA GLU A 840 -15.70 10.35 -49.81
C GLU A 840 -16.95 10.26 -50.70
N ALA A 841 -17.44 11.39 -51.23
CA ALA A 841 -18.59 11.41 -52.14
C ALA A 841 -18.32 10.61 -53.43
N LYS A 842 -17.14 10.78 -54.04
CA LYS A 842 -16.73 10.04 -55.25
C LYS A 842 -16.60 8.52 -54.98
N GLU A 843 -16.05 8.14 -53.83
CA GLU A 843 -15.96 6.73 -53.41
C GLU A 843 -17.36 6.10 -53.21
N ILE A 844 -18.31 6.85 -52.63
CA ILE A 844 -19.69 6.42 -52.47
C ILE A 844 -20.37 6.29 -53.84
N ALA A 845 -20.22 7.26 -54.74
CA ALA A 845 -20.79 7.21 -56.08
C ALA A 845 -20.28 5.98 -56.86
N ALA A 846 -18.98 5.68 -56.80
CA ALA A 846 -18.41 4.49 -57.41
C ALA A 846 -18.96 3.19 -56.79
N ARG A 847 -19.09 3.13 -55.46
CA ARG A 847 -19.68 1.98 -54.76
C ARG A 847 -21.12 1.74 -55.16
N VAL A 848 -21.92 2.80 -55.24
CA VAL A 848 -23.32 2.78 -55.67
C VAL A 848 -23.42 2.29 -57.11
N GLN A 849 -22.59 2.81 -58.03
CA GLN A 849 -22.55 2.38 -59.42
C GLN A 849 -22.19 0.89 -59.58
N GLY A 850 -21.25 0.40 -58.77
CA GLY A 850 -20.90 -1.02 -58.72
C GLY A 850 -22.02 -1.95 -58.24
N HIS A 851 -23.07 -1.40 -57.61
CA HIS A 851 -24.22 -2.14 -57.08
C HIS A 851 -25.55 -1.71 -57.75
N ALA A 852 -25.50 -1.21 -58.99
CA ALA A 852 -26.67 -0.73 -59.74
C ALA A 852 -27.85 -1.72 -59.73
N GLY A 853 -27.60 -3.02 -59.92
CA GLY A 853 -28.65 -4.05 -59.90
C GLY A 853 -29.39 -4.20 -58.55
N LYS A 854 -28.73 -3.89 -57.42
CA LYS A 854 -29.36 -3.93 -56.09
C LYS A 854 -30.24 -2.70 -55.85
N LEU A 855 -29.82 -1.55 -56.40
CA LEU A 855 -30.60 -0.30 -56.36
C LEU A 855 -31.87 -0.40 -57.22
N GLU A 856 -31.82 -1.08 -58.36
CA GLU A 856 -32.99 -1.37 -59.19
C GLU A 856 -34.01 -2.27 -58.46
N VAL A 857 -33.54 -3.32 -57.77
CA VAL A 857 -34.40 -4.21 -56.96
C VAL A 857 -35.07 -3.45 -55.80
N LEU A 858 -34.34 -2.54 -55.16
CA LEU A 858 -34.85 -1.71 -54.06
C LEU A 858 -35.61 -0.47 -54.53
N LYS A 859 -35.65 -0.19 -55.84
CA LYS A 859 -36.21 1.03 -56.46
C LYS A 859 -35.66 2.32 -55.85
N ILE A 860 -34.36 2.35 -55.59
CA ILE A 860 -33.66 3.50 -55.01
C ILE A 860 -32.84 4.20 -56.11
N THR A 861 -33.08 5.49 -56.34
CA THR A 861 -32.23 6.33 -57.18
C THR A 861 -31.12 6.97 -56.33
N HIS A 862 -29.90 7.08 -56.85
CA HIS A 862 -28.82 7.83 -56.21
C HIS A 862 -27.97 8.56 -57.25
N LYS A 863 -27.98 9.89 -57.20
CA LYS A 863 -27.21 10.78 -58.08
C LYS A 863 -26.00 11.37 -57.35
N ASP A 864 -24.86 11.42 -58.04
CA ASP A 864 -23.67 12.12 -57.55
C ASP A 864 -23.85 13.64 -57.74
N VAL A 865 -24.30 14.31 -56.68
CA VAL A 865 -24.48 15.77 -56.70
C VAL A 865 -23.16 16.53 -56.62
N HIS A 866 -22.05 15.84 -56.35
CA HIS A 866 -20.71 16.43 -56.25
C HIS A 866 -19.99 16.48 -57.61
N ASP A 867 -20.52 15.81 -58.63
CA ASP A 867 -20.09 15.97 -60.02
C ASP A 867 -20.36 17.42 -60.50
N PRO A 868 -19.33 18.18 -60.94
CA PRO A 868 -19.50 19.51 -61.50
C PRO A 868 -20.53 19.60 -62.64
N ALA A 869 -20.70 18.54 -63.43
CA ALA A 869 -21.58 18.50 -64.60
C ALA A 869 -23.08 18.43 -64.24
N MET A 870 -23.43 17.95 -63.05
CA MET A 870 -24.82 17.71 -62.65
C MET A 870 -25.61 18.99 -62.34
N PHE A 871 -24.93 20.03 -61.83
CA PHE A 871 -25.52 21.34 -61.53
C PHE A 871 -24.55 22.48 -61.87
N PRO A 872 -24.34 22.80 -63.16
CA PRO A 872 -23.31 23.76 -63.59
C PRO A 872 -23.51 25.18 -63.00
N ASP A 873 -24.77 25.55 -62.76
CA ASP A 873 -25.15 26.89 -62.27
C ASP A 873 -24.96 27.08 -60.76
N ARG A 874 -24.76 25.99 -60.00
CA ARG A 874 -24.51 26.07 -58.54
C ARG A 874 -23.00 26.18 -58.28
N PRO A 875 -22.53 26.81 -57.19
CA PRO A 875 -21.11 26.79 -56.79
C PRO A 875 -20.73 25.48 -56.06
N LEU A 876 -19.54 24.93 -56.33
CA LEU A 876 -19.03 23.73 -55.61
C LEU A 876 -18.69 24.05 -54.15
N VAL A 877 -18.16 25.24 -53.90
CA VAL A 877 -17.70 25.69 -52.58
C VAL A 877 -18.43 26.97 -52.20
N LYS A 878 -18.81 27.08 -50.92
CA LYS A 878 -19.41 28.28 -50.34
C LYS A 878 -18.55 28.78 -49.19
N TYR A 879 -18.59 30.09 -48.98
CA TYR A 879 -17.81 30.78 -47.94
C TYR A 879 -18.66 31.34 -46.80
N THR A 880 -19.99 31.31 -46.95
CA THR A 880 -20.95 31.80 -45.96
C THR A 880 -21.58 30.64 -45.18
N PRO A 881 -21.72 30.76 -43.85
CA PRO A 881 -22.45 29.78 -43.06
C PRO A 881 -23.93 29.78 -43.48
N SER A 882 -24.51 28.59 -43.65
CA SER A 882 -25.95 28.46 -43.87
C SER A 882 -26.71 28.76 -42.57
N GLN A 883 -27.86 29.43 -42.65
CA GLN A 883 -28.70 29.71 -41.49
C GLN A 883 -29.15 28.41 -40.80
N ILE A 884 -29.23 28.45 -39.47
CA ILE A 884 -29.63 27.30 -38.64
C ILE A 884 -31.13 27.06 -38.83
N GLY A 885 -31.49 26.07 -39.64
CA GLY A 885 -32.83 25.50 -39.65
C GLY A 885 -32.96 24.43 -38.57
N ASN A 886 -33.75 24.69 -37.53
CA ASN A 886 -34.29 23.65 -36.66
C ASN A 886 -35.68 23.26 -37.18
N PRO A 887 -36.01 21.96 -37.31
CA PRO A 887 -35.36 20.78 -36.72
C PRO A 887 -34.41 19.99 -37.65
N ILE A 888 -33.57 19.14 -37.04
CA ILE A 888 -32.64 18.24 -37.75
C ILE A 888 -33.31 16.92 -38.12
N ARG A 889 -33.10 16.49 -39.35
CA ARG A 889 -33.64 15.26 -39.93
C ARG A 889 -32.51 14.33 -40.40
N THR A 890 -32.84 13.04 -40.52
CA THR A 890 -31.94 12.01 -41.06
C THR A 890 -32.59 11.39 -42.30
N CYS A 891 -31.85 11.23 -43.39
CA CYS A 891 -32.32 10.48 -44.56
C CYS A 891 -32.29 8.98 -44.27
N THR A 892 -33.43 8.31 -44.37
CA THR A 892 -33.53 6.86 -44.09
C THR A 892 -33.06 6.00 -45.28
N ILE A 893 -32.97 6.58 -46.48
CA ILE A 893 -32.54 5.87 -47.70
C ILE A 893 -31.02 5.70 -47.70
N CYS A 894 -30.28 6.77 -47.40
CA CYS A 894 -28.82 6.76 -47.37
C CYS A 894 -28.24 5.82 -46.30
N SER A 895 -28.94 5.60 -45.18
CA SER A 895 -28.49 4.69 -44.11
C SER A 895 -28.50 3.21 -44.50
N ASN A 896 -29.15 2.83 -45.60
CA ASN A 896 -29.29 1.45 -46.02
C ASN A 896 -28.23 1.03 -47.05
N ASP A 897 -27.95 -0.26 -47.11
CA ASP A 897 -27.07 -0.86 -48.12
C ASP A 897 -27.69 -0.76 -49.54
N PRO A 898 -26.95 -0.31 -50.58
CA PRO A 898 -25.48 -0.19 -50.68
C PRO A 898 -24.88 1.20 -50.36
N ILE A 899 -25.70 2.20 -49.99
CA ILE A 899 -25.22 3.58 -49.76
C ILE A 899 -24.50 3.69 -48.41
N THR A 900 -25.06 3.13 -47.34
CA THR A 900 -24.46 3.06 -45.98
C THR A 900 -23.82 4.37 -45.49
N GLN A 901 -24.48 5.50 -45.74
CA GLN A 901 -24.03 6.83 -45.35
C GLN A 901 -24.99 7.47 -44.34
N ASP A 902 -24.42 8.02 -43.27
CA ASP A 902 -25.17 8.77 -42.26
C ASP A 902 -25.40 10.23 -42.71
N VAL A 903 -26.54 10.48 -43.34
CA VAL A 903 -26.93 11.78 -43.91
C VAL A 903 -27.87 12.52 -42.95
N ARG A 904 -27.35 13.57 -42.30
CA ARG A 904 -28.04 14.37 -41.28
C ARG A 904 -27.87 15.86 -41.52
N GLY A 905 -28.91 16.64 -41.23
CA GLY A 905 -28.87 18.09 -41.35
C GLY A 905 -30.22 18.77 -41.10
N PRO A 906 -30.28 20.11 -41.21
CA PRO A 906 -31.53 20.86 -41.19
C PRO A 906 -32.57 20.27 -42.14
N GLU A 907 -33.85 20.30 -41.75
CA GLU A 907 -34.94 19.75 -42.56
C GLU A 907 -34.91 20.24 -44.01
N GLU A 908 -34.71 21.54 -44.24
CA GLU A 908 -34.62 22.12 -45.58
C GLU A 908 -33.51 21.48 -46.43
N ASN A 909 -32.34 21.23 -45.82
CA ASN A 909 -31.20 20.61 -46.48
C ASN A 909 -31.45 19.13 -46.79
N ILE A 910 -32.15 18.41 -45.90
CA ILE A 910 -32.52 17.01 -46.11
C ILE A 910 -33.59 16.88 -47.19
N LEU A 911 -34.60 17.77 -47.21
CA LEU A 911 -35.60 17.81 -48.28
C LEU A 911 -34.95 18.12 -49.63
N LYS A 912 -33.99 19.04 -49.66
CA LYS A 912 -33.20 19.33 -50.86
C LYS A 912 -32.37 18.11 -51.30
N HIS A 913 -31.71 17.43 -50.35
CA HIS A 913 -30.96 16.21 -50.63
C HIS A 913 -31.84 15.09 -51.21
N LEU A 914 -33.04 14.86 -50.67
CA LEU A 914 -33.97 13.87 -51.20
C LEU A 914 -34.40 14.16 -52.65
N ARG A 915 -34.54 15.45 -53.01
CA ARG A 915 -34.81 15.85 -54.40
C ARG A 915 -33.59 15.66 -55.30
N ASP A 916 -32.44 16.17 -54.87
CA ASP A 916 -31.25 16.26 -55.73
C ASP A 916 -30.55 14.89 -55.88
N VAL A 917 -30.52 14.06 -54.84
CA VAL A 917 -29.85 12.74 -54.82
C VAL A 917 -30.81 11.61 -55.18
N HIS A 918 -32.03 11.62 -54.65
CA HIS A 918 -32.99 10.51 -54.79
C HIS A 918 -34.17 10.78 -55.73
N GLU A 919 -34.26 11.97 -56.33
CA GLU A 919 -35.38 12.40 -57.20
C GLU A 919 -36.77 12.37 -56.54
N ILE A 920 -36.82 12.43 -55.20
CA ILE A 920 -38.08 12.39 -54.46
C ILE A 920 -38.65 13.80 -54.36
N THR A 921 -39.65 14.09 -55.20
CA THR A 921 -40.31 15.40 -55.28
C THR A 921 -41.30 15.65 -54.14
N ASP A 922 -41.87 14.60 -53.53
CA ASP A 922 -42.76 14.65 -52.35
C ASP A 922 -42.22 13.81 -51.17
N PRO A 923 -41.26 14.33 -50.38
CA PRO A 923 -40.69 13.63 -49.23
C PRO A 923 -41.67 13.40 -48.07
N LYS A 924 -41.73 12.17 -47.53
CA LYS A 924 -42.60 11.81 -46.40
C LYS A 924 -41.81 11.48 -45.14
N LEU A 925 -42.15 12.13 -44.03
CA LEU A 925 -41.59 11.85 -42.71
C LEU A 925 -41.98 10.44 -42.25
N GLY A 926 -41.02 9.68 -41.74
CA GLY A 926 -41.17 8.27 -41.36
C GLY A 926 -40.92 7.27 -42.51
N THR A 927 -40.89 7.74 -43.77
CA THR A 927 -40.64 6.89 -44.95
C THR A 927 -39.32 7.24 -45.63
N HIS A 928 -39.12 8.51 -46.02
CA HIS A 928 -37.93 8.98 -46.74
C HIS A 928 -36.91 9.67 -45.82
N TYR A 929 -37.38 10.25 -44.72
CA TYR A 929 -36.55 10.85 -43.67
C TYR A 929 -37.23 10.67 -42.31
N SER A 930 -36.46 10.78 -41.23
CA SER A 930 -36.95 10.59 -39.85
C SER A 930 -36.43 11.65 -38.90
N ASN A 931 -37.03 11.73 -37.71
CA ASN A 931 -36.55 12.55 -36.60
C ASN A 931 -35.22 11.98 -36.09
N SER A 932 -34.19 12.82 -35.94
CA SER A 932 -33.01 12.42 -35.19
C SER A 932 -33.33 12.45 -33.69
N ASN A 933 -33.46 11.28 -33.05
CA ASN A 933 -33.61 11.17 -31.58
C ASN A 933 -32.28 11.34 -30.82
N LEU A 934 -31.18 11.52 -31.53
CA LEU A 934 -29.87 11.81 -30.96
C LEU A 934 -29.57 13.31 -31.13
N PRO A 935 -29.00 13.98 -30.11
CA PRO A 935 -28.51 15.34 -30.27
C PRO A 935 -27.62 15.42 -31.52
N TYR A 936 -27.80 16.47 -32.33
CA TYR A 936 -26.73 16.88 -33.22
C TYR A 936 -25.50 17.08 -32.34
N PRO A 937 -24.36 16.44 -32.62
CA PRO A 937 -23.15 16.79 -31.92
C PRO A 937 -22.76 18.20 -32.36
N TYR A 938 -23.31 19.22 -31.71
CA TYR A 938 -22.49 20.39 -31.41
C TYR A 938 -21.42 19.86 -30.45
N ALA A 939 -20.22 19.65 -31.00
CA ALA A 939 -19.00 19.27 -30.29
C ALA A 939 -18.97 17.87 -29.65
N PHE A 940 -19.30 16.81 -30.39
CA PHE A 940 -18.48 15.60 -30.27
C PHE A 940 -17.50 15.63 -31.43
N ASP A 941 -16.33 16.17 -31.14
CA ASP A 941 -15.17 16.05 -32.01
C ASP A 941 -14.75 14.57 -32.02
N PRO A 942 -14.88 13.82 -33.14
CA PRO A 942 -14.34 12.46 -33.22
C PRO A 942 -12.83 12.47 -33.29
N THR A 943 -12.22 13.65 -33.48
CA THR A 943 -10.84 13.89 -33.12
C THR A 943 -10.84 14.46 -31.71
N TRP A 944 -10.51 13.68 -30.69
CA TRP A 944 -9.78 14.32 -29.60
C TRP A 944 -8.49 14.87 -30.22
N HIS A 945 -8.57 16.08 -30.79
CA HIS A 945 -7.44 16.97 -30.86
C HIS A 945 -7.10 17.24 -29.41
N PHE A 946 -6.21 16.41 -28.85
CA PHE A 946 -5.28 16.96 -27.88
C PHE A 946 -4.67 18.16 -28.60
N ASP A 947 -5.12 19.36 -28.27
CA ASP A 947 -4.22 20.51 -28.26
C ASP A 947 -3.11 20.13 -27.27
N PHE A 948 -2.15 19.34 -27.77
CA PHE A 948 -0.80 19.47 -27.30
C PHE A 948 -0.41 20.86 -27.73
N ASP A 949 -0.63 21.79 -26.81
CA ASP A 949 -0.05 23.11 -26.84
C ASP A 949 1.46 22.90 -27.04
N LEU A 950 1.90 22.94 -28.31
CA LEU A 950 3.25 22.61 -28.74
C LEU A 950 4.26 23.68 -28.30
N ASP A 951 3.80 24.68 -27.55
CA ASP A 951 4.57 25.72 -26.90
C ASP A 951 4.58 25.68 -25.36
N ALA A 952 3.79 24.80 -24.72
CA ALA A 952 3.84 24.61 -23.28
C ALA A 952 4.89 23.55 -22.90
N GLY A 953 6.15 23.98 -22.77
CA GLY A 953 7.24 23.23 -22.15
C GLY A 953 7.05 22.96 -20.65
N LEU A 954 5.82 22.76 -20.15
CA LEU A 954 5.50 22.65 -18.73
C LEU A 954 4.31 21.74 -18.45
N PHE A 955 4.38 20.44 -18.78
CA PHE A 955 3.69 19.39 -18.02
C PHE A 955 4.51 18.09 -18.02
N PHE A 956 5.77 18.21 -17.61
CA PHE A 956 6.39 17.17 -16.79
C PHE A 956 6.09 17.49 -15.34
N THR A 957 4.89 17.15 -14.88
CA THR A 957 4.79 16.72 -13.50
C THR A 957 5.42 15.32 -13.46
N PRO A 958 6.49 15.10 -12.68
CA PRO A 958 6.65 13.77 -12.09
C PRO A 958 5.30 13.48 -11.43
N PHE A 959 4.86 12.22 -11.43
CA PHE A 959 3.84 11.82 -10.48
C PHE A 959 4.16 12.51 -9.16
N GLY A 960 3.26 13.39 -8.71
CA GLY A 960 3.41 14.01 -7.41
C GLY A 960 3.47 12.85 -6.43
N ASP A 961 4.65 12.66 -5.84
CA ASP A 961 4.73 12.18 -4.48
C ASP A 961 3.91 13.20 -3.70
N SER A 962 2.63 12.88 -3.52
CA SER A 962 1.84 13.46 -2.46
C SER A 962 2.52 12.97 -1.18
N ASP A 963 3.41 13.81 -0.65
CA ASP A 963 3.76 13.89 0.76
C ASP A 963 2.50 14.28 1.56
N SER A 964 1.45 13.46 1.46
CA SER A 964 0.45 13.35 2.50
C SER A 964 0.98 12.30 3.46
N GLU A 965 1.40 12.75 4.65
CA GLU A 965 1.47 11.93 5.86
C GLU A 965 0.07 11.40 6.23
N SER A 966 -0.61 10.71 5.31
CA SER A 966 -1.75 9.86 5.64
C SER A 966 -1.16 8.55 6.12
N MET A 967 -1.34 8.25 7.40
CA MET A 967 -1.08 6.91 7.95
C MET A 967 -1.68 5.85 7.01
N ASP A 968 -0.79 5.12 6.32
CA ASP A 968 -1.17 4.01 5.46
C ASP A 968 -2.00 2.98 6.25
N PRO A 969 -3.21 2.61 5.81
CA PRO A 969 -3.99 1.51 6.39
C PRO A 969 -3.39 0.11 6.07
N PHE A 970 -2.16 0.06 5.56
CA PHE A 970 -1.50 -1.13 5.04
C PHE A 970 -0.83 -2.00 6.13
N TRP A 971 -0.82 -1.55 7.39
CA TRP A 971 -0.12 -2.20 8.49
C TRP A 971 -0.93 -3.25 9.28
N ASP A 972 -2.23 -3.41 9.01
CA ASP A 972 -3.14 -4.29 9.80
C ASP A 972 -3.45 -5.65 9.15
N GLY A 973 -2.60 -6.12 8.23
CA GLY A 973 -2.72 -7.46 7.66
C GLY A 973 -2.16 -8.55 8.58
N ASP A 974 -3.03 -9.21 9.34
CA ASP A 974 -2.83 -10.46 10.09
C ASP A 974 -2.08 -11.55 9.29
N PHE A 975 -0.75 -11.52 9.20
CA PHE A 975 0.06 -12.66 8.69
C PHE A 975 1.54 -12.60 9.10
N TRP A 976 1.84 -12.22 10.36
CA TRP A 976 3.20 -12.28 10.91
C TRP A 976 3.28 -12.89 12.31
#